data_AF-A0AB33JDJ8-F1
#
_entry.id   AF-A0AB33JDJ8-F1
#
_cell.length_a   1.000
_cell.length_b   1.000
_cell.length_c   1.000
_cell.angle_alpha   90.00
_cell.angle_beta   90.00
_cell.angle_gamma   90.00
#
_symmetry.space_group_name_H-M   'P 1'
#
loop_
_entity.id
_entity.type
_entity.pdbx_description
1 polymer ?
#
loop_
_entity_poly.entity_id
_entity_poly.type
_entity_poly.pdbx_seq_one_letter_code
_entity_poly.pdbx_strand_id
1 'polypeptide(L)'
;MNIKEKLTSVLELLHLKQKFEDKTLSKEEFNQIVAEYQKMYQVTLNDDLAAEQTAQQTAQQAAEFQTILNTIQSVLSGVEPTSANADGAVVQQTPSQGNATLEGILESIKGMRADFKILTQRPEEDRPLQTVTISPMSINGFGNTTEYLFGVEHSMFSMKNRWNKIAANPRAAVALPEVDEQVDGVAFYKAACDFAKSLKNRYQYLQQNKMLDASALAKGTYATNYDGVDNAGVGDQFVVLRQDALIARVLQVRDMTQYFPVAYGYQDRGLVFNAFFNEVSQAYQPGEVFKGGMKIENHMGYVDDAMIKMEWGPMKELERKYIGYLNKEGSDPIKWTMIEYQLLNTLTQAQVEQNKRRMRGIYVKPEQGVAGSYLNAGTGMLYTLLRYIHQYDIKPHTDEEYRSYTQATMLPAVQEFIADVRSSVTEDMDIDQHVLYLNKNHQAWWIKNVRSTYGKDTDFSGPMGALNVVPDTTTHIIWLPYLGQLPFMMLHQPGNIQFLEYVPGEMLSMKMQEQMEQVRAWSTWKEGCSASFTGRRFDTKKAMDDNAWEWQQIFINLFATTIKDKVDAAKGFWQVTGDTTTEDTYTDITDAKAGVAYCIEAGVKEHLPKIAKSGKFANISDAFTASAVGDYIMVILGNDGNFRELERCVGGKRTINKELQPNVPGGR
;
A
#
# COMPACT_ATOMS: atom_id res chain seq x y z
N MET A 1 76.35 -2.71 -9.88
CA MET A 1 75.37 -1.71 -9.45
C MET A 1 75.34 -1.69 -7.95
N ASN A 2 75.43 -0.51 -7.34
CA ASN A 2 75.15 -0.35 -5.91
C ASN A 2 73.64 -0.55 -5.66
N ILE A 3 73.24 -0.67 -4.39
CA ILE A 3 71.82 -0.88 -4.06
C ILE A 3 70.91 0.23 -4.60
N LYS A 4 71.39 1.48 -4.65
CA LYS A 4 70.66 2.64 -5.15
C LYS A 4 70.29 2.47 -6.63
N GLU A 5 71.27 2.15 -7.46
CA GLU A 5 71.08 1.90 -8.88
C GLU A 5 70.11 0.72 -9.11
N LYS A 6 70.27 -0.37 -8.36
CA LYS A 6 69.38 -1.54 -8.46
C LYS A 6 67.93 -1.19 -8.09
N LEU A 7 67.73 -0.45 -7.00
CA LEU A 7 66.40 -0.05 -6.54
C LEU A 7 65.74 0.94 -7.51
N THR A 8 66.50 1.92 -8.02
CA THR A 8 66.00 2.87 -9.02
C THR A 8 65.57 2.17 -10.31
N SER A 9 66.32 1.18 -10.79
CA SER A 9 65.92 0.40 -11.97
C SER A 9 64.62 -0.39 -11.76
N VAL A 10 64.40 -0.95 -10.56
CA VAL A 10 63.14 -1.66 -10.24
C VAL A 10 61.97 -0.69 -10.16
N LEU A 11 62.17 0.47 -9.56
CA LEU A 11 61.16 1.53 -9.46
C LEU A 11 60.76 2.08 -10.83
N GLU A 12 61.72 2.22 -11.75
CA GLU A 12 61.48 2.64 -13.12
C GLU A 12 60.72 1.57 -13.91
N LEU A 13 61.09 0.29 -13.77
CA LEU A 13 60.40 -0.83 -14.41
C LEU A 13 58.92 -0.92 -14.00
N LEU A 14 58.64 -0.67 -12.73
CA LEU A 14 57.27 -0.74 -12.18
C LEU A 14 56.49 0.57 -12.34
N HIS A 15 57.08 1.62 -12.94
CA HIS A 15 56.49 2.96 -13.02
C HIS A 15 56.13 3.59 -11.65
N LEU A 16 56.88 3.22 -10.60
CA LEU A 16 56.64 3.63 -9.21
C LEU A 16 57.62 4.70 -8.70
N LYS A 17 58.56 5.18 -9.53
CA LYS A 17 59.60 6.15 -9.16
C LYS A 17 59.04 7.41 -8.49
N GLN A 18 58.00 8.00 -9.08
CA GLN A 18 57.41 9.25 -8.55
C GLN A 18 56.69 9.02 -7.22
N LYS A 19 55.91 7.93 -7.10
CA LYS A 19 55.28 7.54 -5.83
C LYS A 19 56.30 7.23 -4.72
N PHE A 20 57.48 6.71 -5.08
CA PHE A 20 58.56 6.44 -4.14
C PHE A 20 59.22 7.72 -3.64
N GLU A 21 59.45 8.69 -4.53
CA GLU A 21 59.95 10.03 -4.17
C GLU A 21 58.93 10.81 -3.32
N ASP A 22 57.64 10.72 -3.67
CA ASP A 22 56.52 11.38 -2.99
C ASP A 22 56.10 10.70 -1.67
N LYS A 23 56.70 9.55 -1.33
CA LYS A 23 56.42 8.74 -0.12
C LYS A 23 54.97 8.25 -0.01
N THR A 24 54.31 7.99 -1.15
CA THR A 24 52.89 7.57 -1.21
C THR A 24 52.69 6.13 -1.66
N LEU A 25 53.72 5.29 -1.53
CA LEU A 25 53.69 3.91 -2.02
C LEU A 25 52.79 3.01 -1.15
N SER A 26 51.92 2.19 -1.75
CA SER A 26 51.10 1.23 -1.01
C SER A 26 51.89 -0.01 -0.54
N LYS A 27 51.34 -0.78 0.40
CA LYS A 27 51.94 -2.04 0.88
C LYS A 27 52.07 -3.07 -0.24
N GLU A 28 51.06 -3.17 -1.12
CA GLU A 28 51.09 -4.05 -2.28
C GLU A 28 52.17 -3.61 -3.29
N GLU A 29 52.25 -2.32 -3.58
CA GLU A 29 53.25 -1.74 -4.50
C GLU A 29 54.68 -1.93 -3.97
N PHE A 30 54.90 -1.80 -2.65
CA PHE A 30 56.21 -2.05 -2.05
C PHE A 30 56.62 -3.53 -2.15
N ASN A 31 55.67 -4.43 -1.94
CA ASN A 31 55.92 -5.87 -2.10
C ASN A 31 56.22 -6.26 -3.56
N GLN A 32 55.59 -5.60 -4.54
CA GLN A 32 55.94 -5.76 -5.95
C GLN A 32 57.38 -5.33 -6.24
N ILE A 33 57.83 -4.22 -5.65
CA ILE A 33 59.25 -3.80 -5.75
C ILE A 33 60.17 -4.86 -5.15
N VAL A 34 59.89 -5.36 -3.95
CA VAL A 34 60.74 -6.39 -3.31
C VAL A 34 60.78 -7.69 -4.13
N ALA A 35 59.66 -8.10 -4.69
CA ALA A 35 59.55 -9.30 -5.52
C ALA A 35 60.31 -9.15 -6.84
N GLU A 36 60.13 -8.03 -7.56
CA GLU A 36 60.85 -7.77 -8.81
C GLU A 36 62.34 -7.51 -8.57
N TYR A 37 62.73 -6.90 -7.45
CA TYR A 37 64.14 -6.76 -7.05
C TYR A 37 64.80 -8.14 -6.90
N GLN A 38 64.16 -9.05 -6.18
CA GLN A 38 64.66 -10.41 -5.99
C GLN A 38 64.69 -11.19 -7.31
N LYS A 39 63.69 -11.00 -8.18
CA LYS A 39 63.60 -11.67 -9.48
C LYS A 39 64.67 -11.18 -10.46
N MET A 40 64.93 -9.86 -10.53
CA MET A 40 65.91 -9.29 -11.46
C MET A 40 67.36 -9.51 -11.02
N TYR A 41 67.66 -9.38 -9.72
CA TYR A 41 69.04 -9.42 -9.25
C TYR A 41 69.43 -10.73 -8.57
N GLN A 42 68.48 -11.67 -8.40
CA GLN A 42 68.66 -12.95 -7.70
C GLN A 42 69.22 -12.83 -6.27
N VAL A 43 69.16 -11.63 -5.68
CA VAL A 43 69.57 -11.31 -4.31
C VAL A 43 68.40 -10.62 -3.63
N THR A 44 68.19 -10.88 -2.34
CA THR A 44 67.09 -10.20 -1.63
C THR A 44 67.50 -8.77 -1.31
N LEU A 45 66.53 -7.84 -1.32
CA LEU A 45 66.75 -6.46 -0.90
C LEU A 45 67.40 -6.39 0.49
N ASN A 46 67.08 -7.33 1.38
CA ASN A 46 67.65 -7.45 2.72
C ASN A 46 69.16 -7.77 2.69
N ASP A 47 69.58 -8.69 1.83
CA ASP A 47 70.98 -9.10 1.75
C ASP A 47 71.85 -7.99 1.15
N ASP A 48 71.34 -7.28 0.14
CA ASP A 48 72.01 -6.12 -0.44
C ASP A 48 72.04 -4.93 0.55
N LEU A 49 70.99 -4.69 1.34
CA LEU A 49 70.99 -3.66 2.39
C LEU A 49 72.05 -3.95 3.47
N ALA A 50 72.17 -5.21 3.90
CA ALA A 50 73.18 -5.63 4.87
C ALA A 50 74.61 -5.56 4.30
N ALA A 51 74.78 -5.93 3.02
CA ALA A 51 76.06 -5.80 2.31
C ALA A 51 76.48 -4.33 2.13
N GLU A 52 75.54 -3.43 1.80
CA GLU A 52 75.85 -2.01 1.63
C GLU A 52 76.19 -1.31 2.96
N GLN A 53 75.61 -1.76 4.09
CA GLN A 53 75.99 -1.25 5.43
C GLN A 53 77.46 -1.56 5.76
N THR A 54 77.95 -2.74 5.36
CA THR A 54 79.34 -3.16 5.61
C THR A 54 80.35 -2.58 4.61
N ALA A 55 79.88 -2.12 3.43
CA ALA A 55 80.72 -1.58 2.36
C ALA A 55 81.00 -0.06 2.43
N GLN A 56 80.34 0.68 3.35
CA GLN A 56 80.49 2.13 3.46
C GLN A 56 81.87 2.54 3.98
N GLN A 57 82.66 3.20 3.13
CA GLN A 57 84.01 3.67 3.49
C GLN A 57 84.11 5.20 3.63
N THR A 58 83.13 5.96 3.13
CA THR A 58 83.13 7.43 3.17
C THR A 58 81.87 8.02 3.81
N ALA A 59 82.01 9.17 4.49
CA ALA A 59 80.93 9.85 5.20
C ALA A 59 79.74 10.25 4.29
N GLN A 60 80.00 10.52 3.00
CA GLN A 60 78.93 10.78 2.01
C GLN A 60 78.09 9.55 1.70
N GLN A 61 78.71 8.37 1.54
CA GLN A 61 77.98 7.12 1.30
C GLN A 61 77.13 6.72 2.51
N ALA A 62 77.60 6.98 3.73
CA ALA A 62 76.82 6.75 4.94
C ALA A 62 75.60 7.67 5.07
N ALA A 63 75.73 8.95 4.68
CA ALA A 63 74.62 9.89 4.69
C ALA A 63 73.55 9.56 3.63
N GLU A 64 73.97 9.15 2.42
CA GLU A 64 73.04 8.71 1.38
C GLU A 64 72.34 7.41 1.75
N PHE A 65 73.06 6.44 2.34
CA PHE A 65 72.45 5.21 2.83
C PHE A 65 71.45 5.46 3.96
N GLN A 66 71.77 6.36 4.91
CA GLN A 66 70.84 6.77 5.96
C GLN A 66 69.58 7.43 5.39
N THR A 67 69.71 8.17 4.29
CA THR A 67 68.56 8.76 3.57
C THR A 67 67.68 7.67 2.96
N ILE A 68 68.27 6.63 2.36
CA ILE A 68 67.54 5.47 1.83
C ILE A 68 66.80 4.74 2.97
N LEU A 69 67.45 4.50 4.10
CA LEU A 69 66.81 3.86 5.27
C LEU A 69 65.64 4.69 5.81
N ASN A 70 65.81 6.01 5.93
CA ASN A 70 64.74 6.90 6.38
C ASN A 70 63.55 6.93 5.40
N THR A 71 63.81 6.86 4.09
CA THR A 71 62.75 6.78 3.06
C THR A 71 62.00 5.45 3.17
N ILE A 72 62.70 4.32 3.27
CA ILE A 72 62.09 2.99 3.44
C ILE A 72 61.24 2.96 4.73
N GLN A 73 61.76 3.48 5.84
CA GLN A 73 61.02 3.56 7.10
C GLN A 73 59.77 4.45 6.98
N SER A 74 59.83 5.57 6.26
CA SER A 74 58.66 6.44 6.07
C SER A 74 57.54 5.77 5.26
N VAL A 75 57.89 4.95 4.26
CA VAL A 75 56.93 4.16 3.48
C VAL A 75 56.32 3.05 4.36
N LEU A 76 57.12 2.43 5.22
CA LEU A 76 56.65 1.44 6.19
C LEU A 76 55.76 2.06 7.30
N SER A 77 56.04 3.30 7.71
CA SER A 77 55.36 3.98 8.83
C SER A 77 54.11 4.75 8.40
N GLY A 78 53.93 5.03 7.09
CA GLY A 78 52.72 5.66 6.53
C GLY A 78 51.48 4.77 6.52
N VAL A 79 51.56 3.60 7.15
CA VAL A 79 50.49 2.61 7.28
C VAL A 79 50.45 2.19 8.74
N GLU A 80 49.66 2.87 9.59
CA GLU A 80 49.32 2.31 10.90
C GLU A 80 48.48 1.04 10.69
N PRO A 81 48.92 -0.14 11.16
CA PRO A 81 47.98 -1.22 11.44
C PRO A 81 47.33 -0.90 12.80
N THR A 82 46.01 -0.65 12.81
CA THR A 82 45.22 -0.71 14.04
C THR A 82 45.26 -2.13 14.59
N SER A 83 46.22 -2.38 15.49
CA SER A 83 46.25 -3.57 16.32
C SER A 83 45.12 -3.46 17.35
N ALA A 84 43.96 -4.01 17.03
CA ALA A 84 42.97 -4.33 18.06
C ALA A 84 43.52 -5.50 18.88
N ASN A 85 43.74 -5.29 20.18
CA ASN A 85 43.59 -6.35 21.16
C ASN A 85 43.01 -5.79 22.46
N ALA A 86 42.13 -6.60 23.02
CA ALA A 86 41.32 -6.33 24.20
C ALA A 86 42.20 -6.17 25.44
N ASP A 87 42.35 -4.95 25.92
CA ASP A 87 42.06 -4.53 27.29
C ASP A 87 42.50 -3.07 27.46
N GLY A 88 41.59 -2.25 28.01
CA GLY A 88 41.73 -0.81 28.04
C GLY A 88 42.92 -0.29 28.85
N ALA A 89 43.87 0.35 28.16
CA ALA A 89 44.66 1.47 28.65
C ALA A 89 45.27 2.22 27.45
N VAL A 90 44.81 3.45 27.20
CA VAL A 90 45.38 4.33 26.17
C VAL A 90 46.67 4.94 26.72
N VAL A 91 47.82 4.47 26.24
CA VAL A 91 49.10 5.15 26.47
C VAL A 91 49.41 5.95 25.20
N GLN A 92 49.22 7.28 25.27
CA GLN A 92 49.75 8.21 24.28
C GLN A 92 51.28 8.20 24.35
N GLN A 93 51.94 7.73 23.29
CA GLN A 93 53.36 8.00 23.07
C GLN A 93 53.53 8.81 21.79
N THR A 94 53.96 10.05 21.98
CA THR A 94 54.42 10.99 20.97
C THR A 94 55.59 10.37 20.16
N PRO A 95 55.63 10.47 18.81
CA PRO A 95 56.75 9.94 18.05
C PRO A 95 57.98 10.86 18.19
N SER A 96 59.04 10.37 18.82
CA SER A 96 60.38 10.95 18.68
C SER A 96 60.96 10.57 17.32
N GLN A 97 61.21 11.56 16.45
CA GLN A 97 61.97 11.39 15.21
C GLN A 97 63.42 10.98 15.53
N GLY A 98 63.70 9.68 15.47
CA GLY A 98 65.05 9.11 15.39
C GLY A 98 65.35 8.61 13.97
N ASN A 99 66.61 8.63 13.56
CA ASN A 99 67.05 8.03 12.29
C ASN A 99 66.70 6.53 12.26
N ALA A 100 66.23 6.04 11.11
CA ALA A 100 65.83 4.65 10.94
C ALA A 100 67.04 3.71 11.08
N THR A 101 66.89 2.67 11.92
CA THR A 101 67.88 1.62 12.13
C THR A 101 67.67 0.46 11.16
N LEU A 102 68.75 -0.12 10.62
CA LEU A 102 68.66 -1.26 9.70
C LEU A 102 67.94 -2.46 10.33
N GLU A 103 68.16 -2.76 11.61
CA GLU A 103 67.47 -3.87 12.29
C GLU A 103 65.94 -3.71 12.26
N GLY A 104 65.43 -2.50 12.54
CA GLY A 104 63.99 -2.21 12.53
C GLY A 104 63.33 -2.34 11.15
N ILE A 105 64.04 -1.96 10.09
CA ILE A 105 63.58 -2.13 8.70
C ILE A 105 63.58 -3.61 8.31
N LEU A 106 64.64 -4.35 8.66
CA LEU A 106 64.75 -5.78 8.36
C LEU A 106 63.67 -6.60 9.08
N GLU A 107 63.35 -6.25 10.33
CA GLU A 107 62.28 -6.91 11.10
C GLU A 107 60.90 -6.62 10.50
N SER A 108 60.65 -5.38 10.09
CA SER A 108 59.42 -4.98 9.39
C SER A 108 59.24 -5.72 8.06
N ILE A 109 60.31 -5.88 7.27
CA ILE A 109 60.28 -6.63 5.99
C ILE A 109 60.06 -8.13 6.23
N LYS A 110 60.66 -8.71 7.27
CA LYS A 110 60.45 -10.12 7.63
C LYS A 110 59.02 -10.39 8.10
N GLY A 111 58.45 -9.50 8.92
CA GLY A 111 57.04 -9.58 9.36
C GLY A 111 56.06 -9.58 8.19
N MET A 112 56.28 -8.71 7.20
CA MET A 112 55.42 -8.64 6.00
C MET A 112 55.49 -9.89 5.11
N ARG A 113 56.66 -10.55 5.00
CA ARG A 113 56.78 -11.82 4.26
C ARG A 113 56.00 -12.96 4.93
N ALA A 114 55.91 -12.96 6.27
CA ALA A 114 55.10 -13.91 7.00
C ALA A 114 53.60 -13.68 6.74
N ASP A 115 53.14 -12.43 6.76
CA ASP A 115 51.76 -12.05 6.41
C ASP A 115 51.40 -12.45 4.97
N PHE A 116 52.32 -12.28 4.01
CA PHE A 116 52.12 -12.66 2.62
C PHE A 116 52.01 -14.18 2.44
N LYS A 117 52.81 -14.95 3.19
CA LYS A 117 52.70 -16.42 3.20
C LYS A 117 51.37 -16.89 3.79
N ILE A 118 50.83 -16.16 4.76
CA ILE A 118 49.49 -16.40 5.33
C ILE A 118 48.38 -16.01 4.33
N LEU A 119 48.56 -14.92 3.57
CA LEU A 119 47.61 -14.47 2.54
C LEU A 119 47.58 -15.40 1.31
N THR A 120 48.73 -15.95 0.90
CA THR A 120 48.84 -16.86 -0.25
C THR A 120 48.43 -18.31 0.04
N GLN A 121 48.35 -18.70 1.32
CA GLN A 121 47.91 -20.04 1.74
C GLN A 121 46.44 -20.09 2.18
N ARG A 122 45.72 -18.96 2.16
CA ARG A 122 44.26 -18.98 2.27
C ARG A 122 43.69 -19.30 0.89
N PRO A 123 42.92 -20.40 0.71
CA PRO A 123 42.08 -20.49 -0.47
C PRO A 123 41.21 -19.24 -0.51
N GLU A 124 41.05 -18.64 -1.70
CA GLU A 124 40.06 -17.56 -1.90
C GLU A 124 38.77 -18.03 -1.24
N GLU A 125 38.36 -17.37 -0.16
CA GLU A 125 36.98 -17.50 0.30
C GLU A 125 36.16 -17.08 -0.91
N ASP A 126 35.33 -17.99 -1.42
CA ASP A 126 34.25 -17.72 -2.35
C ASP A 126 33.28 -16.75 -1.64
N ARG A 127 33.69 -15.48 -1.59
CA ARG A 127 32.84 -14.37 -1.25
C ARG A 127 32.19 -14.00 -2.56
N PRO A 128 30.86 -14.15 -2.69
CA PRO A 128 30.14 -13.58 -3.80
C PRO A 128 30.61 -12.15 -4.04
N LEU A 129 30.79 -11.77 -5.32
CA LEU A 129 30.79 -10.38 -5.75
C LEU A 129 29.58 -9.70 -5.09
N GLN A 130 29.83 -9.00 -3.99
CA GLN A 130 28.82 -8.59 -3.02
C GLN A 130 27.91 -9.76 -2.58
N THR A 131 28.29 -10.48 -1.53
CA THR A 131 27.25 -10.86 -0.57
C THR A 131 26.76 -9.55 0.01
N VAL A 132 25.74 -8.97 -0.62
CA VAL A 132 24.79 -8.12 0.09
C VAL A 132 24.31 -9.03 1.19
N THR A 133 24.93 -8.90 2.37
CA THR A 133 24.25 -9.29 3.57
C THR A 133 23.07 -8.34 3.54
N ILE A 134 21.95 -8.84 3.02
CA ILE A 134 20.66 -8.20 3.18
C ILE A 134 20.52 -8.19 4.70
N SER A 135 21.01 -7.12 5.32
CA SER A 135 20.53 -6.73 6.62
C SER A 135 19.02 -6.76 6.42
N PRO A 136 18.28 -7.58 7.18
CA PRO A 136 16.82 -7.53 7.10
C PRO A 136 16.48 -6.06 7.18
N MET A 137 15.82 -5.52 6.15
CA MET A 137 15.56 -4.08 6.02
C MET A 137 15.12 -3.58 7.38
N SER A 138 16.00 -2.85 8.07
CA SER A 138 15.59 -2.19 9.28
C SER A 138 14.60 -1.13 8.81
N ILE A 139 13.50 -0.99 9.54
CA ILE A 139 12.43 -0.02 9.26
C ILE A 139 12.96 1.43 9.09
N ASN A 140 14.23 1.68 9.45
CA ASN A 140 14.88 2.97 9.44
C ASN A 140 15.83 3.24 8.25
N GLY A 141 15.94 2.39 7.22
CA GLY A 141 16.76 2.69 6.03
C GLY A 141 18.29 2.59 6.23
N PHE A 142 19.08 3.19 5.32
CA PHE A 142 20.55 3.22 5.37
C PHE A 142 21.10 4.01 6.57
N GLY A 143 22.38 3.80 6.92
CA GLY A 143 23.04 4.51 8.02
C GLY A 143 23.13 6.03 7.77
N ASN A 144 23.11 6.83 8.84
CA ASN A 144 23.21 8.29 8.76
C ASN A 144 24.59 8.74 8.24
N THR A 145 24.65 9.81 7.45
CA THR A 145 25.90 10.51 7.11
C THR A 145 26.09 11.74 8.00
N THR A 146 27.27 12.35 7.95
CA THR A 146 27.56 13.61 8.68
C THR A 146 26.67 14.76 8.25
N GLU A 147 26.19 14.75 7.00
CA GLU A 147 25.40 15.84 6.41
C GLU A 147 23.90 15.53 6.29
N TYR A 148 23.52 14.24 6.25
CA TYR A 148 22.14 13.82 6.01
C TYR A 148 21.70 12.60 6.82
N LEU A 149 20.49 12.67 7.37
CA LEU A 149 19.81 11.58 8.07
C LEU A 149 19.45 10.47 7.09
N PHE A 150 19.66 9.21 7.49
CA PHE A 150 19.50 8.01 6.66
C PHE A 150 20.33 7.99 5.36
N GLY A 151 21.33 8.89 5.25
CA GLY A 151 22.16 9.03 4.06
C GLY A 151 21.44 9.61 2.84
N VAL A 152 20.29 10.26 3.03
CA VAL A 152 19.49 10.83 1.92
C VAL A 152 19.85 12.29 1.71
N GLU A 153 20.54 12.60 0.61
CA GLU A 153 21.01 13.96 0.25
C GLU A 153 19.87 14.90 -0.18
N HIS A 154 18.99 15.24 0.76
CA HIS A 154 17.84 16.13 0.55
C HIS A 154 17.68 17.10 1.73
N SER A 155 17.22 18.32 1.45
CA SER A 155 17.07 19.38 2.46
C SER A 155 16.21 18.97 3.66
N MET A 156 15.16 18.16 3.43
CA MET A 156 14.31 17.59 4.48
C MET A 156 15.07 16.67 5.44
N PHE A 157 16.06 15.92 4.95
CA PHE A 157 16.88 14.99 5.74
C PHE A 157 18.21 15.61 6.17
N SER A 158 18.44 16.89 5.91
CA SER A 158 19.69 17.56 6.29
C SER A 158 19.92 17.47 7.79
N MET A 159 21.11 17.02 8.18
CA MET A 159 21.62 17.05 9.55
C MET A 159 21.84 18.49 10.04
N LYS A 160 21.53 19.53 9.25
CA LYS A 160 21.40 20.92 9.72
C LYS A 160 20.14 21.10 10.57
N ASN A 161 19.07 20.38 10.23
CA ASN A 161 17.79 20.49 10.93
C ASN A 161 17.86 19.79 12.29
N ARG A 162 17.31 20.43 13.31
CA ARG A 162 17.32 19.93 14.70
C ARG A 162 16.74 18.52 14.83
N TRP A 163 15.57 18.28 14.23
CA TRP A 163 14.87 16.99 14.30
C TRP A 163 15.67 15.84 13.67
N ASN A 164 16.45 16.12 12.61
CA ASN A 164 17.29 15.11 11.96
C ASN A 164 18.51 14.75 12.82
N LYS A 165 19.13 15.73 13.49
CA LYS A 165 20.22 15.46 14.45
C LYS A 165 19.75 14.57 15.61
N ILE A 166 18.54 14.83 16.11
CA ILE A 166 17.91 14.06 17.20
C ILE A 166 17.55 12.65 16.71
N ALA A 167 16.95 12.52 15.52
CA ALA A 167 16.62 11.21 14.94
C ALA A 167 17.88 10.36 14.67
N ALA A 168 18.99 10.99 14.27
CA ALA A 168 20.26 10.30 14.02
C ALA A 168 20.95 9.83 15.31
N ASN A 169 20.88 10.64 16.37
CA ASN A 169 21.41 10.32 17.68
C ASN A 169 20.52 10.94 18.76
N PRO A 170 19.61 10.16 19.38
CA PRO A 170 18.70 10.68 20.40
C PRO A 170 19.41 11.35 21.59
N ARG A 171 20.65 10.95 21.90
CA ARG A 171 21.47 11.56 22.97
C ARG A 171 21.93 12.98 22.64
N ALA A 172 21.92 13.38 21.37
CA ALA A 172 22.28 14.73 20.94
C ALA A 172 21.26 15.78 21.41
N ALA A 173 20.03 15.38 21.76
CA ALA A 173 19.00 16.29 22.27
C ALA A 173 19.44 17.05 23.54
N VAL A 174 20.30 16.46 24.36
CA VAL A 174 20.82 17.07 25.61
C VAL A 174 21.90 18.12 25.34
N ALA A 175 22.60 18.01 24.20
CA ALA A 175 23.69 18.91 23.81
C ALA A 175 23.24 20.04 22.89
N LEU A 176 22.00 20.02 22.42
CA LEU A 176 21.41 21.05 21.57
C LEU A 176 20.72 22.13 22.43
N PRO A 177 20.65 23.39 21.96
CA PRO A 177 19.92 24.46 22.67
C PRO A 177 18.46 24.07 22.94
N GLU A 178 17.72 24.76 23.82
CA GLU A 178 16.27 24.52 23.96
C GLU A 178 15.54 24.69 22.61
N VAL A 179 14.43 23.97 22.44
CA VAL A 179 13.65 23.99 21.20
C VAL A 179 13.02 25.36 21.02
N ASP A 180 13.29 26.00 19.88
CA ASP A 180 12.59 27.22 19.50
C ASP A 180 11.34 26.83 18.71
N GLU A 181 10.19 26.76 19.39
CA GLU A 181 8.90 26.40 18.79
C GLU A 181 8.52 27.32 17.62
N GLN A 182 8.94 28.59 17.65
CA GLN A 182 8.59 29.58 16.61
C GLN A 182 9.46 29.46 15.36
N VAL A 183 10.65 28.86 15.47
CA VAL A 183 11.59 28.71 14.35
C VAL A 183 11.69 27.25 13.91
N ASP A 184 12.01 26.34 14.81
CA ASP A 184 12.19 24.92 14.52
C ASP A 184 10.84 24.21 14.28
N GLY A 185 9.81 24.53 15.06
CA GLY A 185 8.46 23.97 14.92
C GLY A 185 7.82 24.37 13.59
N VAL A 186 7.82 25.66 13.27
CA VAL A 186 7.28 26.20 12.00
C VAL A 186 8.04 25.63 10.78
N ALA A 187 9.36 25.50 10.86
CA ALA A 187 10.16 24.95 9.76
C ALA A 187 9.89 23.45 9.53
N PHE A 188 9.78 22.66 10.60
CA PHE A 188 9.43 21.24 10.51
C PHE A 188 7.99 21.06 10.00
N TYR A 189 7.03 21.81 10.54
CA TYR A 189 5.64 21.80 10.12
C TYR A 189 5.50 22.03 8.61
N LYS A 190 6.22 23.04 8.10
CA LYS A 190 6.30 23.32 6.67
C LYS A 190 6.88 22.14 5.90
N ALA A 191 7.99 21.56 6.37
CA ALA A 191 8.63 20.40 5.74
C ALA A 191 7.72 19.15 5.73
N ALA A 192 6.98 18.88 6.80
CA ALA A 192 6.03 17.76 6.89
C ALA A 192 4.82 17.96 5.96
N CYS A 193 4.26 19.17 5.91
CA CYS A 193 3.20 19.51 4.96
C CYS A 193 3.67 19.42 3.51
N ASP A 194 4.88 19.89 3.21
CA ASP A 194 5.46 19.81 1.87
C ASP A 194 5.79 18.35 1.50
N PHE A 195 6.20 17.53 2.46
CA PHE A 195 6.34 16.08 2.27
C PHE A 195 4.99 15.41 1.96
N ALA A 196 3.92 15.72 2.68
CA ALA A 196 2.57 15.20 2.39
C ALA A 196 2.07 15.61 0.99
N LYS A 197 2.31 16.87 0.57
CA LYS A 197 2.03 17.32 -0.81
C LYS A 197 2.87 16.56 -1.84
N SER A 198 4.15 16.33 -1.55
CA SER A 198 5.03 15.57 -2.44
C SER A 198 4.63 14.10 -2.55
N LEU A 199 4.13 13.47 -1.47
CA LEU A 199 3.52 12.14 -1.49
C LEU A 199 2.29 12.09 -2.40
N LYS A 200 1.39 13.08 -2.31
CA LYS A 200 0.23 13.20 -3.22
C LYS A 200 0.69 13.31 -4.68
N ASN A 201 1.65 14.19 -4.97
CA ASN A 201 2.18 14.39 -6.32
C ASN A 201 2.87 13.13 -6.85
N ARG A 202 3.62 12.41 -6.01
CA ARG A 202 4.26 11.15 -6.38
C ARG A 202 3.23 10.06 -6.65
N TYR A 203 2.19 9.93 -5.81
CA TYR A 203 1.09 9.00 -6.05
C TYR A 203 0.38 9.30 -7.38
N GLN A 204 0.10 10.57 -7.67
CA GLN A 204 -0.48 10.99 -8.95
C GLN A 204 0.42 10.66 -10.14
N TYR A 205 1.72 10.90 -10.04
CA TYR A 205 2.69 10.53 -11.05
C TYR A 205 2.68 9.01 -11.29
N LEU A 206 2.71 8.20 -10.23
CA LEU A 206 2.67 6.74 -10.35
C LEU A 206 1.36 6.26 -10.99
N GLN A 207 0.23 6.89 -10.66
CA GLN A 207 -1.06 6.60 -11.28
C GLN A 207 -1.06 6.92 -12.78
N GLN A 208 -0.57 8.11 -13.17
CA GLN A 208 -0.53 8.56 -14.57
C GLN A 208 0.36 7.65 -15.43
N ASN A 209 1.44 7.13 -14.85
CA ASN A 209 2.39 6.25 -15.53
C ASN A 209 2.07 4.75 -15.38
N LYS A 210 0.92 4.38 -14.78
CA LYS A 210 0.50 2.98 -14.54
C LYS A 210 1.52 2.16 -13.71
N MET A 211 2.17 2.80 -12.74
CA MET A 211 3.22 2.25 -11.88
C MET A 211 2.76 1.97 -10.44
N LEU A 212 1.45 1.90 -10.18
CA LEU A 212 0.90 1.56 -8.86
C LEU A 212 0.86 0.05 -8.63
N ASP A 213 2.03 -0.57 -8.50
CA ASP A 213 2.18 -1.96 -8.05
C ASP A 213 2.91 -1.97 -6.69
N ALA A 214 2.24 -2.43 -5.64
CA ALA A 214 2.78 -2.41 -4.29
C ALA A 214 4.04 -3.28 -4.12
N SER A 215 4.17 -4.36 -4.89
CA SER A 215 5.35 -5.23 -4.84
C SER A 215 6.53 -4.62 -5.60
N ALA A 216 6.28 -3.99 -6.75
CA ALA A 216 7.29 -3.34 -7.57
C ALA A 216 7.76 -2.03 -6.92
N LEU A 217 6.86 -1.26 -6.30
CA LEU A 217 7.19 -0.08 -5.51
C LEU A 217 8.01 -0.44 -4.28
N ALA A 218 7.64 -1.48 -3.53
CA ALA A 218 8.40 -1.95 -2.37
C ALA A 218 9.81 -2.47 -2.76
N LYS A 219 9.96 -3.00 -3.98
CA LYS A 219 11.25 -3.43 -4.54
C LYS A 219 12.05 -2.28 -5.17
N GLY A 220 11.49 -1.08 -5.27
CA GLY A 220 12.13 0.06 -5.94
C GLY A 220 12.22 -0.06 -7.46
N THR A 221 11.38 -0.90 -8.09
CA THR A 221 11.41 -1.17 -9.53
C THR A 221 11.24 0.08 -10.40
N TYR A 222 10.60 1.12 -9.86
CA TYR A 222 10.28 2.38 -10.55
C TYR A 222 11.16 3.56 -10.11
N ALA A 223 12.27 3.29 -9.40
CA ALA A 223 13.22 4.30 -8.94
C ALA A 223 13.98 4.99 -10.08
N THR A 224 13.93 4.44 -11.30
CA THR A 224 14.63 4.93 -12.50
C THR A 224 13.72 5.77 -13.41
N ASN A 225 13.06 6.80 -12.86
CA ASN A 225 12.58 7.90 -13.70
C ASN A 225 13.63 9.03 -13.68
N TYR A 226 14.30 9.25 -14.80
CA TYR A 226 15.33 10.28 -14.97
C TYR A 226 14.74 11.67 -15.33
N ASP A 227 13.43 11.77 -15.60
CA ASP A 227 12.79 13.06 -15.89
C ASP A 227 12.67 13.90 -14.60
N GLY A 228 13.72 14.69 -14.35
CA GLY A 228 13.90 15.56 -13.18
C GLY A 228 15.23 15.37 -12.44
N VAL A 229 16.07 14.40 -12.84
CA VAL A 229 17.28 14.01 -12.10
C VAL A 229 18.52 14.85 -12.46
N ASP A 230 18.53 15.55 -13.60
CA ASP A 230 19.67 16.40 -13.98
C ASP A 230 19.91 17.57 -13.00
N ASN A 231 18.93 17.90 -12.15
CA ASN A 231 19.05 18.94 -11.11
C ASN A 231 18.99 18.39 -9.67
N ALA A 232 18.92 17.08 -9.47
CA ALA A 232 18.70 16.49 -8.14
C ALA A 232 19.94 15.90 -7.45
N GLY A 233 21.09 15.85 -8.14
CA GLY A 233 22.38 15.50 -7.50
C GLY A 233 22.42 14.11 -6.84
N VAL A 234 21.61 13.16 -7.31
CA VAL A 234 21.62 11.79 -6.79
C VAL A 234 22.60 10.96 -7.62
N GLY A 235 23.81 10.73 -7.09
CA GLY A 235 24.83 9.88 -7.73
C GLY A 235 24.44 8.39 -7.82
N ASP A 236 25.30 7.59 -8.44
CA ASP A 236 25.15 6.18 -8.91
C ASP A 236 24.70 5.12 -7.87
N GLN A 237 23.59 5.32 -7.15
CA GLN A 237 23.04 4.38 -6.19
C GLN A 237 21.53 4.17 -6.39
N PHE A 238 21.08 2.92 -6.26
CA PHE A 238 19.67 2.57 -6.31
C PHE A 238 18.94 3.05 -5.05
N VAL A 239 18.29 4.22 -5.13
CA VAL A 239 17.45 4.74 -4.05
C VAL A 239 16.00 4.37 -4.29
N VAL A 240 15.43 3.47 -3.49
CA VAL A 240 13.96 3.37 -3.39
C VAL A 240 13.47 4.66 -2.75
N LEU A 241 12.68 5.47 -3.46
CA LEU A 241 12.05 6.65 -2.89
C LEU A 241 11.27 6.23 -1.63
N ARG A 242 11.61 6.78 -0.45
CA ARG A 242 10.89 6.51 0.82
C ARG A 242 9.39 6.76 0.68
N GLN A 243 9.01 7.67 -0.21
CA GLN A 243 7.63 7.92 -0.63
C GLN A 243 6.99 6.69 -1.29
N ASP A 244 7.70 6.04 -2.22
CA ASP A 244 7.25 4.82 -2.89
C ASP A 244 7.12 3.66 -1.89
N ALA A 245 8.03 3.56 -0.91
CA ALA A 245 7.94 2.56 0.15
C ALA A 245 6.76 2.79 1.12
N LEU A 246 6.48 4.05 1.48
CA LEU A 246 5.32 4.42 2.31
C LEU A 246 4.00 4.18 1.56
N ILE A 247 3.93 4.59 0.29
CA ILE A 247 2.79 4.33 -0.59
C ILE A 247 2.60 2.82 -0.76
N ALA A 248 3.67 2.06 -1.03
CA ALA A 248 3.62 0.61 -1.16
C ALA A 248 3.06 -0.05 0.11
N ARG A 249 3.49 0.40 1.30
CA ARG A 249 3.00 -0.14 2.58
C ARG A 249 1.52 0.14 2.81
N VAL A 250 1.03 1.31 2.41
CA VAL A 250 -0.41 1.63 2.44
C VAL A 250 -1.17 0.78 1.43
N LEU A 251 -0.65 0.60 0.20
CA LEU A 251 -1.26 -0.21 -0.86
C LEU A 251 -1.22 -1.72 -0.59
N GLN A 252 -0.29 -2.22 0.24
CA GLN A 252 -0.20 -3.64 0.61
C GLN A 252 -1.39 -4.13 1.43
N VAL A 253 -2.15 -3.22 2.06
CA VAL A 253 -3.43 -3.55 2.68
C VAL A 253 -4.39 -4.04 1.60
N ARG A 254 -5.04 -5.21 1.80
CA ARG A 254 -6.01 -5.82 0.86
C ARG A 254 -6.87 -4.75 0.17
N ASP A 255 -6.53 -4.43 -1.07
CA ASP A 255 -7.13 -3.29 -1.76
C ASP A 255 -8.35 -3.71 -2.56
N MET A 256 -9.37 -2.86 -2.59
CA MET A 256 -10.51 -3.00 -3.49
C MET A 256 -10.18 -2.51 -4.91
N THR A 257 -9.22 -1.58 -5.06
CA THR A 257 -8.83 -1.00 -6.37
C THR A 257 -8.21 -2.01 -7.34
N GLN A 258 -7.71 -3.14 -6.83
CA GLN A 258 -7.18 -4.22 -7.67
C GLN A 258 -8.29 -4.97 -8.45
N TYR A 259 -9.54 -4.91 -7.96
CA TYR A 259 -10.69 -5.61 -8.55
C TYR A 259 -11.58 -4.67 -9.37
N PHE A 260 -11.64 -3.38 -8.99
CA PHE A 260 -12.45 -2.37 -9.65
C PHE A 260 -11.60 -1.11 -9.89
N PRO A 261 -11.58 -0.56 -11.12
CA PRO A 261 -10.78 0.62 -11.39
C PRO A 261 -11.32 1.86 -10.67
N VAL A 262 -10.41 2.81 -10.41
CA VAL A 262 -10.75 4.12 -9.83
C VAL A 262 -10.79 5.15 -10.95
N ALA A 263 -11.90 5.86 -11.09
CA ALA A 263 -12.09 6.95 -12.03
C ALA A 263 -12.01 8.30 -11.31
N TYR A 264 -11.29 9.25 -11.90
CA TYR A 264 -10.96 10.54 -11.31
C TYR A 264 -11.69 11.71 -11.98
N GLY A 265 -11.76 12.86 -11.31
CA GLY A 265 -12.32 14.11 -11.85
C GLY A 265 -13.77 14.39 -11.46
N TYR A 266 -14.35 13.60 -10.55
CA TYR A 266 -15.74 13.75 -10.12
C TYR A 266 -15.84 14.64 -8.87
N GLN A 267 -16.45 15.82 -9.00
CA GLN A 267 -16.64 16.74 -7.87
C GLN A 267 -17.80 16.31 -6.97
N ASP A 268 -19.03 16.30 -7.49
CA ASP A 268 -20.18 15.86 -6.71
C ASP A 268 -20.93 14.71 -7.40
N ARG A 269 -20.98 14.72 -8.75
CA ARG A 269 -21.71 13.74 -9.56
C ARG A 269 -21.00 13.45 -10.87
N GLY A 270 -21.14 12.23 -11.35
CA GLY A 270 -20.76 11.80 -12.70
C GLY A 270 -22.00 11.34 -13.46
N LEU A 271 -22.27 11.92 -14.63
CA LEU A 271 -23.37 11.50 -15.50
C LEU A 271 -22.82 10.64 -16.64
N VAL A 272 -23.28 9.40 -16.74
CA VAL A 272 -22.94 8.47 -17.83
C VAL A 272 -24.18 8.30 -18.70
N PHE A 273 -24.05 8.53 -20.01
CA PHE A 273 -25.12 8.31 -20.97
C PHE A 273 -24.93 6.95 -21.65
N ASN A 274 -25.96 6.12 -21.57
CA ASN A 274 -26.02 4.82 -22.22
C ASN A 274 -27.03 4.89 -23.36
N ALA A 275 -26.59 4.52 -24.56
CA ALA A 275 -27.44 4.47 -25.75
C ALA A 275 -27.83 3.01 -26.02
N PHE A 276 -29.13 2.76 -26.12
CA PHE A 276 -29.72 1.48 -26.49
C PHE A 276 -30.26 1.59 -27.92
N PHE A 277 -29.83 0.68 -28.78
CA PHE A 277 -30.27 0.61 -30.16
C PHE A 277 -31.14 -0.62 -30.35
N ASN A 278 -32.32 -0.44 -30.95
CA ASN A 278 -33.07 -1.55 -31.51
C ASN A 278 -32.42 -2.00 -32.82
N GLU A 279 -32.94 -3.07 -33.44
CA GLU A 279 -32.51 -3.51 -34.77
C GLU A 279 -32.47 -2.34 -35.77
N VAL A 280 -31.26 -2.02 -36.27
CA VAL A 280 -31.03 -0.90 -37.20
C VAL A 280 -31.03 -1.36 -38.66
N SER A 281 -30.74 -2.64 -38.91
CA SER A 281 -30.66 -3.21 -40.25
C SER A 281 -31.99 -3.84 -40.71
N GLN A 282 -32.31 -3.71 -42.00
CA GLN A 282 -33.44 -4.37 -42.66
C GLN A 282 -33.09 -4.77 -44.10
N ALA A 283 -33.85 -5.70 -44.66
CA ALA A 283 -33.74 -6.07 -46.07
C ALA A 283 -34.02 -4.85 -46.97
N TYR A 284 -33.35 -4.78 -48.12
CA TYR A 284 -33.48 -3.67 -49.05
C TYR A 284 -34.93 -3.50 -49.53
N GLN A 285 -35.52 -2.33 -49.32
CA GLN A 285 -36.83 -1.94 -49.84
C GLN A 285 -36.75 -0.50 -50.39
N PRO A 286 -37.30 -0.25 -51.59
CA PRO A 286 -37.40 1.11 -52.12
C PRO A 286 -38.40 1.95 -51.31
N GLY A 287 -38.00 3.16 -50.89
CA GLY A 287 -38.82 4.13 -50.15
C GLY A 287 -38.13 4.70 -48.90
N GLU A 288 -38.77 5.66 -48.22
CA GLU A 288 -38.33 6.24 -46.95
C GLU A 288 -38.78 5.40 -45.75
N VAL A 289 -38.51 4.09 -45.78
CA VAL A 289 -38.81 3.19 -44.67
C VAL A 289 -37.58 3.11 -43.77
N PHE A 290 -37.59 3.88 -42.69
CA PHE A 290 -36.50 3.88 -41.70
C PHE A 290 -36.76 2.81 -40.62
N LYS A 291 -35.73 2.03 -40.29
CA LYS A 291 -35.69 1.10 -39.15
C LYS A 291 -34.57 1.53 -38.21
N GLY A 292 -34.78 1.31 -36.91
CA GLY A 292 -33.86 1.72 -35.85
C GLY A 292 -34.49 2.75 -34.92
N GLY A 293 -34.63 2.39 -33.66
CA GLY A 293 -34.95 3.30 -32.56
C GLY A 293 -33.74 3.41 -31.65
N MET A 294 -33.36 4.62 -31.27
CA MET A 294 -32.32 4.87 -30.28
C MET A 294 -32.96 5.45 -29.01
N LYS A 295 -32.72 4.80 -27.86
CA LYS A 295 -33.11 5.32 -26.55
C LYS A 295 -31.86 5.65 -25.75
N ILE A 296 -31.73 6.89 -25.31
CA ILE A 296 -30.64 7.32 -24.44
C ILE A 296 -31.15 7.35 -23.01
N GLU A 297 -30.45 6.69 -22.10
CA GLU A 297 -30.73 6.73 -20.67
C GLU A 297 -29.48 7.16 -19.92
N ASN A 298 -29.68 7.85 -18.80
CA ASN A 298 -28.60 8.39 -18.00
C ASN A 298 -28.49 7.64 -16.67
N HIS A 299 -27.26 7.25 -16.34
CA HIS A 299 -26.86 6.77 -15.02
C HIS A 299 -26.06 7.84 -14.32
N MET A 300 -26.27 7.98 -13.01
CA MET A 300 -25.58 9.01 -12.23
C MET A 300 -24.86 8.38 -11.04
N GLY A 301 -23.54 8.57 -11.00
CA GLY A 301 -22.67 8.26 -9.87
C GLY A 301 -22.50 9.48 -8.96
N TYR A 302 -22.20 9.24 -7.68
CA TYR A 302 -22.08 10.29 -6.66
C TYR A 302 -20.77 10.11 -5.91
N VAL A 303 -20.26 11.22 -5.39
CA VAL A 303 -19.05 11.26 -4.60
C VAL A 303 -19.35 12.04 -3.33
N ASP A 304 -19.04 11.44 -2.19
CA ASP A 304 -19.31 11.98 -0.86
C ASP A 304 -17.99 12.48 -0.22
N ASP A 305 -18.09 13.55 0.57
CA ASP A 305 -16.94 14.09 1.30
C ASP A 305 -16.61 13.17 2.49
N ALA A 306 -15.44 12.55 2.43
CA ALA A 306 -14.86 11.77 3.51
C ALA A 306 -13.75 12.56 4.21
N MET A 307 -13.64 12.39 5.53
CA MET A 307 -12.60 13.04 6.31
C MET A 307 -12.05 12.12 7.39
N ILE A 308 -10.77 12.33 7.70
CA ILE A 308 -10.12 11.81 8.92
C ILE A 308 -9.63 13.01 9.70
N LYS A 309 -9.92 13.01 11.01
CA LYS A 309 -9.41 13.98 11.96
C LYS A 309 -8.77 13.25 13.11
N MET A 310 -7.59 13.70 13.49
CA MET A 310 -6.85 13.22 14.64
C MET A 310 -6.51 14.40 15.52
N GLU A 311 -6.66 14.19 16.82
CA GLU A 311 -6.14 15.06 17.85
C GLU A 311 -5.28 14.20 18.76
N TRP A 312 -3.99 14.51 18.78
CA TRP A 312 -3.08 13.89 19.73
C TRP A 312 -3.14 14.74 21.00
N GLY A 313 -3.52 14.09 22.11
CA GLY A 313 -3.63 14.74 23.42
C GLY A 313 -2.29 15.27 23.93
N PRO A 314 -2.23 15.80 25.17
CA PRO A 314 -0.99 16.33 25.74
C PRO A 314 0.09 15.25 25.68
N MET A 315 1.07 15.45 24.80
CA MET A 315 2.07 14.44 24.48
C MET A 315 2.88 14.02 25.71
N LYS A 316 2.96 14.92 26.70
CA LYS A 316 3.53 14.73 28.04
C LYS A 316 2.82 13.66 28.89
N GLU A 317 1.52 13.46 28.72
CA GLU A 317 0.79 12.39 29.42
C GLU A 317 0.99 11.02 28.76
N LEU A 318 1.12 10.99 27.43
CA LEU A 318 1.44 9.81 26.64
C LEU A 318 2.86 9.31 26.94
N GLU A 319 3.82 10.23 27.09
CA GLU A 319 5.17 9.97 27.58
C GLU A 319 5.16 9.23 28.92
N ARG A 320 4.43 9.78 29.91
CA ARG A 320 4.36 9.24 31.28
C ARG A 320 3.69 7.87 31.36
N LYS A 321 2.78 7.53 30.43
CA LYS A 321 2.05 6.25 30.41
C LYS A 321 2.67 5.17 29.51
N TYR A 322 3.34 5.53 28.41
CA TYR A 322 3.83 4.56 27.40
C TYR A 322 5.36 4.47 27.31
N ILE A 323 6.10 5.52 27.70
CA ILE A 323 7.53 5.68 27.37
C ILE A 323 8.41 5.96 28.61
N GLY A 324 7.94 5.70 29.83
CA GLY A 324 8.81 5.80 31.02
C GLY A 324 10.11 4.97 30.93
N TYR A 325 10.13 3.91 30.11
CA TYR A 325 11.28 3.02 29.94
C TYR A 325 12.02 3.17 28.59
N LEU A 326 11.43 3.84 27.59
CA LEU A 326 12.01 3.97 26.23
C LEU A 326 12.41 5.40 25.87
N ASN A 327 12.21 6.38 26.75
CA ASN A 327 12.51 7.78 26.44
C ASN A 327 14.02 8.01 26.33
N LYS A 328 14.50 8.41 25.15
CA LYS A 328 15.87 8.89 24.93
C LYS A 328 15.93 10.27 24.28
N GLU A 329 14.79 10.94 24.08
CA GLU A 329 14.69 12.23 23.38
C GLU A 329 14.40 13.41 24.34
N GLY A 330 14.97 13.45 25.55
CA GLY A 330 14.90 14.65 26.42
C GLY A 330 13.49 15.17 26.77
N SER A 331 13.41 16.39 27.31
CA SER A 331 12.22 16.96 27.98
C SER A 331 11.25 17.76 27.10
N ASP A 332 11.43 17.77 25.77
CA ASP A 332 10.53 18.47 24.84
C ASP A 332 9.12 17.82 24.82
N PRO A 333 8.02 18.58 25.00
CA PRO A 333 6.66 18.05 24.94
C PRO A 333 6.29 17.39 23.62
N ILE A 334 6.78 17.81 22.45
CA ILE A 334 6.33 17.26 21.15
C ILE A 334 7.39 16.31 20.55
N LYS A 335 7.04 15.02 20.38
CA LYS A 335 7.92 14.00 19.75
C LYS A 335 7.48 13.68 18.32
N TRP A 336 8.15 14.27 17.34
CA TRP A 336 7.77 14.18 15.92
C TRP A 336 8.01 12.81 15.27
N THR A 337 8.96 12.01 15.76
CA THR A 337 9.17 10.61 15.32
C THR A 337 7.98 9.72 15.70
N MET A 338 7.37 9.99 16.85
CA MET A 338 6.13 9.35 17.30
C MET A 338 4.93 9.79 16.47
N ILE A 339 4.88 11.07 16.06
CA ILE A 339 3.85 11.58 15.15
C ILE A 339 3.96 10.95 13.76
N GLU A 340 5.17 10.76 13.20
CA GLU A 340 5.35 10.07 11.91
C GLU A 340 4.87 8.60 11.97
N TYR A 341 5.22 7.88 13.05
CA TYR A 341 4.76 6.51 13.26
C TYR A 341 3.23 6.43 13.42
N GLN A 342 2.63 7.34 14.19
CA GLN A 342 1.18 7.41 14.36
C GLN A 342 0.47 7.81 13.07
N LEU A 343 1.06 8.70 12.26
CA LEU A 343 0.56 9.09 10.95
C LEU A 343 0.51 7.89 9.99
N LEU A 344 1.60 7.12 9.91
CA LEU A 344 1.67 5.91 9.07
C LEU A 344 0.61 4.87 9.46
N ASN A 345 0.46 4.60 10.77
CA ASN A 345 -0.55 3.66 11.26
C ASN A 345 -1.97 4.16 10.98
N THR A 346 -2.19 5.47 11.11
CA THR A 346 -3.49 6.06 10.80
C THR A 346 -3.82 5.96 9.33
N LEU A 347 -2.87 6.27 8.43
CA LEU A 347 -3.07 6.12 6.99
C LEU A 347 -3.31 4.65 6.59
N THR A 348 -2.65 3.72 7.26
CA THR A 348 -2.88 2.27 7.07
C THR A 348 -4.31 1.88 7.49
N GLN A 349 -4.75 2.35 8.66
CA GLN A 349 -6.10 2.11 9.16
C GLN A 349 -7.16 2.80 8.28
N ALA A 350 -6.88 4.01 7.83
CA ALA A 350 -7.71 4.77 6.88
C ALA A 350 -7.94 3.99 5.59
N GLN A 351 -6.88 3.39 5.04
CA GLN A 351 -6.99 2.54 3.85
C GLN A 351 -7.86 1.30 4.11
N VAL A 352 -7.71 0.64 5.26
CA VAL A 352 -8.58 -0.49 5.65
C VAL A 352 -10.04 -0.05 5.74
N GLU A 353 -10.30 1.10 6.35
CA GLU A 353 -11.64 1.67 6.51
C GLU A 353 -12.26 2.05 5.16
N GLN A 354 -11.48 2.70 4.29
CA GLN A 354 -11.86 3.01 2.92
C GLN A 354 -12.22 1.72 2.15
N ASN A 355 -11.40 0.66 2.23
CA ASN A 355 -11.69 -0.60 1.53
C ASN A 355 -12.97 -1.27 2.05
N LYS A 356 -13.21 -1.23 3.36
CA LYS A 356 -14.48 -1.71 3.95
C LYS A 356 -15.67 -0.84 3.50
N ARG A 357 -15.48 0.47 3.38
CA ARG A 357 -16.51 1.44 2.96
C ARG A 357 -16.86 1.31 1.48
N ARG A 358 -15.86 1.17 0.61
CA ARG A 358 -16.04 0.88 -0.82
C ARG A 358 -16.87 -0.38 -1.07
N MET A 359 -16.83 -1.37 -0.18
CA MET A 359 -17.66 -2.56 -0.28
C MET A 359 -19.05 -2.40 0.38
N ARG A 360 -19.10 -1.98 1.66
CA ARG A 360 -20.28 -2.05 2.53
C ARG A 360 -20.71 -0.70 3.12
N GLY A 361 -20.16 0.41 2.66
CA GLY A 361 -20.49 1.73 3.15
C GLY A 361 -21.83 2.22 2.60
N ILE A 362 -22.54 3.01 3.38
CA ILE A 362 -23.74 3.73 2.93
C ILE A 362 -23.67 5.14 3.47
N TYR A 363 -23.74 6.14 2.62
CA TYR A 363 -23.68 7.51 3.11
C TYR A 363 -24.88 7.84 4.00
N VAL A 364 -24.57 8.39 5.17
CA VAL A 364 -25.55 8.97 6.09
C VAL A 364 -24.98 10.25 6.66
N LYS A 365 -25.72 11.35 6.52
CA LYS A 365 -25.33 12.64 7.05
C LYS A 365 -25.07 12.54 8.56
N PRO A 366 -23.88 12.94 9.04
CA PRO A 366 -23.54 12.82 10.45
C PRO A 366 -24.40 13.76 11.31
N GLU A 367 -24.67 13.35 12.54
CA GLU A 367 -25.26 14.22 13.55
C GLU A 367 -24.27 15.31 13.95
N GLN A 368 -24.80 16.53 14.17
CA GLN A 368 -23.96 17.66 14.56
C GLN A 368 -23.27 17.39 15.90
N GLY A 369 -21.95 17.48 15.92
CA GLY A 369 -21.14 17.33 17.13
C GLY A 369 -20.88 15.87 17.55
N VAL A 370 -21.37 14.87 16.80
CA VAL A 370 -21.17 13.46 17.13
C VAL A 370 -20.32 12.78 16.05
N ALA A 371 -19.36 11.97 16.47
CA ALA A 371 -18.55 11.18 15.54
C ALA A 371 -19.42 10.12 14.85
N GLY A 372 -19.49 10.18 13.52
CA GLY A 372 -20.17 9.18 12.71
C GLY A 372 -19.37 7.90 12.55
N SER A 373 -20.03 6.80 12.18
CA SER A 373 -19.35 5.58 11.78
C SER A 373 -18.53 5.80 10.50
N TYR A 374 -17.34 5.22 10.43
CA TYR A 374 -16.53 5.28 9.21
C TYR A 374 -17.27 4.66 8.01
N LEU A 375 -18.20 3.72 8.20
CA LEU A 375 -19.01 3.14 7.11
C LEU A 375 -19.97 4.16 6.49
N ASN A 376 -20.31 5.23 7.21
CA ASN A 376 -21.31 6.19 6.79
C ASN A 376 -20.76 7.35 5.96
N ALA A 377 -19.44 7.38 5.70
CA ALA A 377 -18.80 8.49 5.00
C ALA A 377 -18.96 8.44 3.47
N GLY A 378 -19.42 7.32 2.90
CA GLY A 378 -19.59 7.18 1.45
C GLY A 378 -20.34 5.91 1.09
N THR A 379 -20.92 5.88 -0.11
CA THR A 379 -21.72 4.73 -0.61
C THR A 379 -20.87 3.74 -1.39
N GLY A 380 -20.86 2.49 -0.94
CA GLY A 380 -20.09 1.38 -1.51
C GLY A 380 -20.91 0.49 -2.46
N MET A 381 -20.24 -0.52 -3.01
CA MET A 381 -20.75 -1.41 -4.05
C MET A 381 -22.08 -2.09 -3.69
N LEU A 382 -22.21 -2.70 -2.51
CA LEU A 382 -23.43 -3.47 -2.16
C LEU A 382 -24.68 -2.58 -2.12
N TYR A 383 -24.56 -1.39 -1.51
CA TYR A 383 -25.68 -0.46 -1.44
C TYR A 383 -25.94 0.25 -2.78
N THR A 384 -24.90 0.44 -3.60
CA THR A 384 -25.07 0.90 -4.98
C THR A 384 -25.83 -0.13 -5.83
N LEU A 385 -25.52 -1.43 -5.70
CA LEU A 385 -26.26 -2.51 -6.37
C LEU A 385 -27.71 -2.58 -5.87
N LEU A 386 -27.93 -2.51 -4.55
CA LEU A 386 -29.29 -2.44 -4.00
C LEU A 386 -30.07 -1.24 -4.56
N ARG A 387 -29.41 -0.08 -4.66
CA ARG A 387 -30.02 1.11 -5.24
C ARG A 387 -30.44 0.88 -6.69
N TYR A 388 -29.60 0.23 -7.51
CA TYR A 388 -29.95 -0.12 -8.89
C TYR A 388 -31.16 -1.06 -8.97
N ILE A 389 -31.29 -2.01 -8.05
CA ILE A 389 -32.48 -2.86 -7.92
C ILE A 389 -33.71 -2.00 -7.57
N HIS A 390 -33.59 -1.13 -6.57
CA HIS A 390 -34.66 -0.22 -6.14
C HIS A 390 -35.04 0.84 -7.20
N GLN A 391 -34.16 1.10 -8.17
CA GLN A 391 -34.38 2.01 -9.30
C GLN A 391 -34.87 1.29 -10.56
N TYR A 392 -35.02 -0.04 -10.50
CA TYR A 392 -35.37 -0.91 -11.61
C TYR A 392 -34.38 -0.83 -12.79
N ASP A 393 -33.08 -0.71 -12.46
CA ASP A 393 -31.98 -0.73 -13.42
C ASP A 393 -31.42 -2.15 -13.64
N ILE A 394 -31.59 -3.03 -12.66
CA ILE A 394 -31.06 -4.40 -12.63
C ILE A 394 -32.13 -5.30 -12.02
N LYS A 395 -32.42 -6.42 -12.71
CA LYS A 395 -33.26 -7.49 -12.18
C LYS A 395 -32.39 -8.60 -11.57
N PRO A 396 -32.50 -8.86 -10.25
CA PRO A 396 -31.81 -9.98 -9.61
C PRO A 396 -32.38 -11.33 -10.04
N HIS A 397 -31.52 -12.34 -10.02
CA HIS A 397 -31.89 -13.75 -10.15
C HIS A 397 -32.37 -14.29 -8.78
N THR A 398 -33.57 -14.87 -8.74
CA THR A 398 -34.32 -15.10 -7.50
C THR A 398 -34.52 -16.56 -7.11
N ASP A 399 -34.01 -17.51 -7.88
CA ASP A 399 -34.23 -18.94 -7.61
C ASP A 399 -33.67 -19.37 -6.24
N GLU A 400 -34.44 -20.15 -5.50
CA GLU A 400 -34.10 -20.59 -4.14
C GLU A 400 -32.84 -21.46 -4.10
N GLU A 401 -32.50 -22.17 -5.19
CA GLU A 401 -31.35 -23.08 -5.26
C GLU A 401 -30.02 -22.36 -5.13
N TYR A 402 -29.93 -21.11 -5.61
CA TYR A 402 -28.70 -20.32 -5.60
C TYR A 402 -28.81 -18.98 -4.88
N ARG A 403 -30.03 -18.52 -4.53
CA ARG A 403 -30.24 -17.25 -3.80
C ARG A 403 -29.37 -17.18 -2.53
N SER A 404 -29.18 -18.31 -1.87
CA SER A 404 -28.25 -18.49 -0.75
C SER A 404 -27.55 -19.83 -0.87
N TYR A 405 -26.42 -19.99 -0.19
CA TYR A 405 -25.72 -21.27 -0.13
C TYR A 405 -25.06 -21.51 1.22
N THR A 406 -24.78 -22.79 1.49
CA THR A 406 -24.04 -23.24 2.68
C THR A 406 -22.66 -23.73 2.26
N GLN A 407 -21.84 -24.11 3.24
CA GLN A 407 -20.56 -24.76 2.95
C GLN A 407 -20.70 -25.98 2.03
N ALA A 408 -21.77 -26.77 2.15
CA ALA A 408 -21.97 -27.98 1.36
C ALA A 408 -22.54 -27.73 -0.04
N THR A 409 -23.29 -26.64 -0.22
CA THR A 409 -24.07 -26.36 -1.44
C THR A 409 -23.47 -25.25 -2.31
N MET A 410 -22.35 -24.64 -1.91
CA MET A 410 -21.77 -23.50 -2.61
C MET A 410 -21.43 -23.79 -4.09
N LEU A 411 -20.82 -24.95 -4.39
CA LEU A 411 -20.46 -25.29 -5.77
C LEU A 411 -21.69 -25.46 -6.67
N PRO A 412 -22.68 -26.32 -6.33
CA PRO A 412 -23.87 -26.46 -7.17
C PRO A 412 -24.67 -25.17 -7.28
N ALA A 413 -24.79 -24.37 -6.22
CA ALA A 413 -25.46 -23.07 -6.28
C ALA A 413 -24.80 -22.10 -7.28
N VAL A 414 -23.47 -22.05 -7.32
CA VAL A 414 -22.73 -21.21 -8.28
C VAL A 414 -22.91 -21.69 -9.72
N GLN A 415 -22.90 -23.01 -9.93
CA GLN A 415 -23.11 -23.60 -11.26
C GLN A 415 -24.52 -23.32 -11.77
N GLU A 416 -25.52 -23.47 -10.90
CA GLU A 416 -26.92 -23.19 -11.23
C GLU A 416 -27.14 -21.70 -11.52
N PHE A 417 -26.55 -20.81 -10.73
CA PHE A 417 -26.61 -19.38 -11.00
C PHE A 417 -26.04 -19.03 -12.39
N ILE A 418 -24.91 -19.62 -12.79
CA ILE A 418 -24.34 -19.40 -14.12
C ILE A 418 -25.22 -20.00 -15.21
N ALA A 419 -25.78 -21.19 -14.98
CA ALA A 419 -26.68 -21.83 -15.93
C ALA A 419 -27.94 -20.98 -16.17
N ASP A 420 -28.53 -20.43 -15.10
CA ASP A 420 -29.69 -19.55 -15.17
C ASP A 420 -29.38 -18.21 -15.85
N VAL A 421 -28.21 -17.62 -15.59
CA VAL A 421 -27.77 -16.42 -16.34
C VAL A 421 -27.60 -16.74 -17.83
N ARG A 422 -26.98 -17.88 -18.17
CA ARG A 422 -26.79 -18.33 -19.56
C ARG A 422 -28.10 -18.66 -20.29
N SER A 423 -29.13 -19.10 -19.58
CA SER A 423 -30.46 -19.33 -20.17
C SER A 423 -31.26 -18.04 -20.32
N SER A 424 -30.92 -17.01 -19.53
CA SER A 424 -31.62 -15.71 -19.50
C SER A 424 -31.08 -14.69 -20.50
N VAL A 425 -29.86 -14.88 -21.03
CA VAL A 425 -29.29 -14.00 -22.06
C VAL A 425 -29.94 -14.23 -23.42
N THR A 426 -30.19 -13.15 -24.16
CA THR A 426 -30.76 -13.22 -25.51
C THR A 426 -29.68 -13.53 -26.56
N GLU A 427 -30.07 -13.92 -27.78
CA GLU A 427 -29.14 -14.27 -28.87
C GLU A 427 -28.14 -13.15 -29.21
N ASP A 428 -28.51 -11.89 -28.94
CA ASP A 428 -27.70 -10.70 -29.21
C ASP A 428 -26.73 -10.33 -28.05
N MET A 429 -26.76 -11.07 -26.93
CA MET A 429 -25.95 -10.78 -25.75
C MET A 429 -24.74 -11.71 -25.67
N ASP A 430 -23.54 -11.10 -25.68
CA ASP A 430 -22.29 -11.80 -25.41
C ASP A 430 -21.86 -11.60 -23.95
N ILE A 431 -21.66 -12.72 -23.24
CA ILE A 431 -21.20 -12.76 -21.84
C ILE A 431 -19.82 -13.41 -21.69
N ASP A 432 -19.09 -13.65 -22.77
CA ASP A 432 -17.78 -14.30 -22.75
C ASP A 432 -16.71 -13.49 -21.99
N GLN A 433 -16.89 -12.17 -21.90
CA GLN A 433 -16.00 -11.28 -21.17
C GLN A 433 -16.38 -11.10 -19.69
N HIS A 434 -17.46 -11.72 -19.24
CA HIS A 434 -17.91 -11.60 -17.85
C HIS A 434 -17.12 -12.51 -16.93
N VAL A 435 -16.86 -12.03 -15.72
CA VAL A 435 -16.24 -12.81 -14.65
C VAL A 435 -17.16 -12.88 -13.45
N LEU A 436 -17.07 -13.99 -12.72
CA LEU A 436 -17.87 -14.23 -11.53
C LEU A 436 -17.15 -13.69 -10.29
N TYR A 437 -17.81 -12.83 -9.54
CA TYR A 437 -17.32 -12.30 -8.29
C TYR A 437 -17.95 -13.07 -7.12
N LEU A 438 -17.11 -13.70 -6.30
CA LEU A 438 -17.51 -14.50 -5.14
C LEU A 438 -16.86 -14.02 -3.85
N ASN A 439 -17.48 -14.38 -2.71
CA ASN A 439 -16.97 -14.03 -1.39
C ASN A 439 -15.66 -14.77 -1.06
N LYS A 440 -14.58 -14.02 -0.85
CA LYS A 440 -13.25 -14.55 -0.50
C LYS A 440 -13.25 -15.40 0.78
N ASN A 441 -14.13 -15.11 1.74
CA ASN A 441 -14.22 -15.90 2.97
C ASN A 441 -14.76 -17.32 2.73
N HIS A 442 -15.45 -17.55 1.61
CA HIS A 442 -16.01 -18.85 1.26
C HIS A 442 -15.08 -19.69 0.36
N GLN A 443 -13.86 -19.21 0.06
CA GLN A 443 -12.86 -19.94 -0.73
C GLN A 443 -12.61 -21.37 -0.24
N ALA A 444 -12.53 -21.57 1.08
CA ALA A 444 -12.30 -22.89 1.65
C ALA A 444 -13.48 -23.85 1.40
N TRP A 445 -14.71 -23.32 1.34
CA TRP A 445 -15.90 -24.11 1.02
C TRP A 445 -15.88 -24.55 -0.44
N TRP A 446 -15.52 -23.63 -1.35
CA TRP A 446 -15.34 -23.92 -2.77
C TRP A 446 -14.32 -25.04 -3.01
N ILE A 447 -13.10 -24.89 -2.47
CA ILE A 447 -12.02 -25.88 -2.59
C ILE A 447 -12.50 -27.26 -2.08
N LYS A 448 -13.23 -27.29 -0.97
CA LYS A 448 -13.75 -28.53 -0.38
C LYS A 448 -14.80 -29.19 -1.27
N ASN A 449 -15.74 -28.41 -1.83
CA ASN A 449 -16.78 -28.93 -2.70
C ASN A 449 -16.18 -29.46 -4.01
N VAL A 450 -15.29 -28.69 -4.66
CA VAL A 450 -14.58 -29.14 -5.87
C VAL A 450 -13.84 -30.45 -5.63
N ARG A 451 -13.09 -30.56 -4.52
CA ARG A 451 -12.40 -31.81 -4.17
C ARG A 451 -13.38 -32.96 -3.94
N SER A 452 -14.53 -32.70 -3.35
CA SER A 452 -15.54 -33.73 -3.07
C SER A 452 -16.23 -34.24 -4.34
N THR A 453 -16.52 -33.34 -5.28
CA THR A 453 -17.23 -33.65 -6.52
C THR A 453 -16.30 -34.27 -7.57
N TYR A 454 -15.19 -33.59 -7.88
CA TYR A 454 -14.31 -33.93 -9.01
C TYR A 454 -13.03 -34.66 -8.59
N GLY A 455 -12.80 -34.87 -7.29
CA GLY A 455 -11.54 -35.42 -6.78
C GLY A 455 -11.24 -36.87 -7.19
N LYS A 456 -12.19 -37.55 -7.85
CA LYS A 456 -12.03 -38.91 -8.39
C LYS A 456 -11.84 -38.92 -9.91
N ASP A 457 -11.94 -37.77 -10.57
CA ASP A 457 -11.85 -37.68 -12.02
C ASP A 457 -10.39 -37.81 -12.46
N THR A 458 -10.19 -38.48 -13.60
CA THR A 458 -8.85 -38.83 -14.09
C THR A 458 -8.04 -37.63 -14.58
N ASP A 459 -8.72 -36.56 -14.99
CA ASP A 459 -8.16 -35.29 -15.47
C ASP A 459 -8.12 -34.20 -14.39
N PHE A 460 -8.51 -34.52 -13.15
CA PHE A 460 -8.50 -33.58 -12.05
C PHE A 460 -7.07 -33.20 -11.64
N SER A 461 -6.64 -32.00 -12.03
CA SER A 461 -5.33 -31.43 -11.71
C SER A 461 -5.17 -30.97 -10.25
N GLY A 462 -6.18 -31.20 -9.41
CA GLY A 462 -6.22 -30.82 -8.01
C GLY A 462 -7.11 -29.60 -7.73
N PRO A 463 -7.52 -29.40 -6.46
CA PRO A 463 -8.53 -28.41 -6.10
C PRO A 463 -8.08 -26.95 -6.27
N MET A 464 -6.78 -26.72 -6.45
CA MET A 464 -6.23 -25.40 -6.75
C MET A 464 -6.36 -25.04 -8.22
N GLY A 465 -6.45 -26.01 -9.12
CA GLY A 465 -6.66 -25.78 -10.56
C GLY A 465 -8.00 -25.11 -10.86
N ALA A 466 -9.04 -25.45 -10.09
CA ALA A 466 -10.37 -24.87 -10.20
C ALA A 466 -10.65 -23.75 -9.17
N LEU A 467 -9.62 -23.18 -8.51
CA LEU A 467 -9.84 -22.12 -7.52
C LEU A 467 -10.39 -20.83 -8.15
N ASN A 468 -9.96 -20.52 -9.37
CA ASN A 468 -10.28 -19.26 -10.06
C ASN A 468 -11.07 -19.48 -11.35
N VAL A 469 -11.64 -20.67 -11.55
CA VAL A 469 -12.44 -21.04 -12.71
C VAL A 469 -13.60 -21.89 -12.22
N VAL A 470 -14.79 -21.62 -12.73
CA VAL A 470 -15.95 -22.48 -12.43
C VAL A 470 -15.83 -23.76 -13.25
N PRO A 471 -15.79 -24.95 -12.61
CA PRO A 471 -15.74 -26.24 -13.31
C PRO A 471 -16.79 -26.33 -14.42
N ASP A 472 -16.43 -27.02 -15.50
CA ASP A 472 -17.27 -27.23 -16.67
C ASP A 472 -17.66 -25.96 -17.45
N THR A 473 -17.02 -24.82 -17.16
CA THR A 473 -17.22 -23.55 -17.88
C THR A 473 -15.90 -22.82 -18.13
N THR A 474 -15.94 -21.80 -19.01
CA THR A 474 -14.83 -20.84 -19.23
C THR A 474 -14.85 -19.66 -18.26
N THR A 475 -15.80 -19.63 -17.32
CA THR A 475 -16.05 -18.46 -16.45
C THR A 475 -14.98 -18.36 -15.37
N HIS A 476 -14.26 -17.24 -15.35
CA HIS A 476 -13.25 -16.95 -14.34
C HIS A 476 -13.87 -16.40 -13.04
N ILE A 477 -13.24 -16.70 -11.89
CA ILE A 477 -13.69 -16.26 -10.57
C ILE A 477 -12.74 -15.19 -10.00
N ILE A 478 -13.31 -14.07 -9.55
CA ILE A 478 -12.64 -13.05 -8.74
C ILE A 478 -13.15 -13.13 -7.30
N TRP A 479 -12.23 -13.28 -6.35
CA TRP A 479 -12.54 -13.42 -4.93
C TRP A 479 -12.54 -12.08 -4.19
N LEU A 480 -13.72 -11.56 -3.90
CA LEU A 480 -13.93 -10.27 -3.26
C LEU A 480 -13.75 -10.32 -1.74
N PRO A 481 -12.89 -9.46 -1.15
CA PRO A 481 -12.76 -9.33 0.30
C PRO A 481 -13.91 -8.48 0.89
N TYR A 482 -13.98 -8.45 2.22
CA TYR A 482 -14.88 -7.58 3.01
C TYR A 482 -16.40 -7.84 2.87
N LEU A 483 -16.82 -8.95 2.26
CA LEU A 483 -18.23 -9.36 2.16
C LEU A 483 -18.79 -10.06 3.43
N GLY A 484 -17.95 -10.34 4.42
CA GLY A 484 -18.39 -11.06 5.62
C GLY A 484 -18.79 -12.51 5.29
N GLN A 485 -19.98 -12.94 5.69
CA GLN A 485 -20.55 -14.26 5.39
C GLN A 485 -21.68 -14.19 4.35
N LEU A 486 -21.80 -13.07 3.62
CA LEU A 486 -22.86 -12.88 2.64
C LEU A 486 -22.69 -13.90 1.49
N PRO A 487 -23.73 -14.68 1.13
CA PRO A 487 -23.74 -15.56 -0.03
C PRO A 487 -23.97 -14.73 -1.32
N PHE A 488 -23.02 -13.84 -1.61
CA PHE A 488 -23.07 -12.93 -2.74
C PHE A 488 -22.44 -13.54 -3.98
N MET A 489 -23.12 -13.40 -5.12
CA MET A 489 -22.65 -13.76 -6.45
C MET A 489 -22.99 -12.64 -7.42
N MET A 490 -22.01 -12.27 -8.24
CA MET A 490 -22.20 -11.28 -9.29
C MET A 490 -21.43 -11.72 -10.54
N LEU A 491 -22.11 -11.83 -11.67
CA LEU A 491 -21.48 -12.04 -12.96
C LEU A 491 -21.45 -10.70 -13.70
N HIS A 492 -20.24 -10.23 -14.00
CA HIS A 492 -20.04 -8.85 -14.43
C HIS A 492 -18.75 -8.67 -15.25
N GLN A 493 -18.75 -7.79 -16.24
CA GLN A 493 -17.55 -7.48 -17.05
C GLN A 493 -16.55 -6.60 -16.26
N PRO A 494 -15.28 -7.02 -16.07
CA PRO A 494 -14.28 -6.21 -15.38
C PRO A 494 -14.19 -4.77 -15.92
N GLY A 495 -14.14 -3.80 -15.00
CA GLY A 495 -13.96 -2.38 -15.33
C GLY A 495 -15.24 -1.55 -15.47
N ASN A 496 -16.41 -2.17 -15.54
CA ASN A 496 -17.67 -1.41 -15.62
C ASN A 496 -18.11 -0.84 -14.25
N ILE A 497 -18.01 -1.59 -13.14
CA ILE A 497 -18.11 -1.00 -11.79
C ILE A 497 -16.81 -0.28 -11.45
N GLN A 498 -16.91 0.98 -11.01
CA GLN A 498 -15.79 1.87 -10.75
C GLN A 498 -15.94 2.57 -9.41
N PHE A 499 -14.82 2.77 -8.71
CA PHE A 499 -14.75 3.70 -7.61
C PHE A 499 -14.50 5.11 -8.15
N LEU A 500 -15.20 6.09 -7.60
CA LEU A 500 -15.14 7.47 -8.05
C LEU A 500 -14.35 8.27 -7.03
N GLU A 501 -13.39 9.07 -7.48
CA GLU A 501 -12.64 10.02 -6.65
C GLU A 501 -12.50 11.37 -7.38
N TYR A 502 -12.29 12.45 -6.63
CA TYR A 502 -12.05 13.74 -7.26
C TYR A 502 -10.62 13.84 -7.78
N VAL A 503 -9.62 13.74 -6.89
CA VAL A 503 -8.20 13.77 -7.25
C VAL A 503 -7.49 12.55 -6.67
N PRO A 504 -6.60 11.88 -7.43
CA PRO A 504 -5.87 10.72 -6.93
C PRO A 504 -5.06 11.03 -5.67
N GLY A 505 -5.14 10.14 -4.68
CA GLY A 505 -4.31 10.16 -3.47
C GLY A 505 -4.66 11.25 -2.47
N GLU A 506 -5.82 11.91 -2.57
CA GLU A 506 -6.22 12.97 -1.62
C GLU A 506 -6.28 12.50 -0.17
N MET A 507 -6.67 11.26 0.07
CA MET A 507 -6.67 10.67 1.42
C MET A 507 -5.28 10.76 2.07
N LEU A 508 -4.19 10.60 1.30
CA LEU A 508 -2.80 10.64 1.79
C LEU A 508 -2.32 12.06 2.11
N SER A 509 -3.04 13.09 1.65
CA SER A 509 -2.68 14.50 1.80
C SER A 509 -3.07 15.07 3.17
N MET A 510 -2.41 14.59 4.23
CA MET A 510 -2.63 15.03 5.60
C MET A 510 -2.14 16.47 5.82
N LYS A 511 -3.01 17.31 6.41
CA LYS A 511 -2.72 18.64 6.96
C LYS A 511 -2.50 18.50 8.47
N MET A 512 -1.59 19.28 9.03
CA MET A 512 -1.33 19.28 10.48
C MET A 512 -1.56 20.70 11.05
N GLN A 513 -1.69 20.83 12.37
CA GLN A 513 -1.67 22.11 13.06
C GLN A 513 -1.24 21.87 14.50
N GLU A 514 -0.26 22.64 14.96
CA GLU A 514 0.12 22.68 16.39
C GLU A 514 -0.76 23.69 17.14
N GLN A 515 -1.19 23.30 18.33
CA GLN A 515 -1.88 24.17 19.28
C GLN A 515 -1.35 23.87 20.69
N MET A 516 -0.36 24.66 21.14
CA MET A 516 0.33 24.45 22.42
C MET A 516 0.90 23.02 22.51
N GLU A 517 0.53 22.24 23.54
CA GLU A 517 1.00 20.85 23.74
C GLU A 517 0.26 19.81 22.88
N GLN A 518 -0.63 20.24 21.97
CA GLN A 518 -1.44 19.35 21.12
C GLN A 518 -1.07 19.50 19.65
N VAL A 519 -1.13 18.39 18.93
CA VAL A 519 -1.01 18.37 17.48
C VAL A 519 -2.31 17.82 16.90
N ARG A 520 -2.90 18.55 15.95
CA ARG A 520 -4.08 18.14 15.18
C ARG A 520 -3.66 17.78 13.79
N ALA A 521 -4.27 16.77 13.20
CA ALA A 521 -4.05 16.43 11.81
C ALA A 521 -5.35 16.00 11.13
N TRP A 522 -5.53 16.39 9.88
CA TRP A 522 -6.72 16.01 9.11
C TRP A 522 -6.45 15.85 7.63
N SER A 523 -7.21 14.97 7.00
CA SER A 523 -7.29 14.83 5.54
C SER A 523 -8.76 14.81 5.12
N THR A 524 -9.04 15.36 3.96
CA THR A 524 -10.38 15.46 3.37
C THR A 524 -10.30 15.06 1.91
N TRP A 525 -11.16 14.16 1.49
CA TRP A 525 -11.21 13.67 0.12
C TRP A 525 -12.65 13.33 -0.26
N LYS A 526 -12.82 12.99 -1.53
CA LYS A 526 -14.10 12.71 -2.16
C LYS A 526 -14.08 11.28 -2.69
N GLU A 527 -15.02 10.44 -2.27
CA GLU A 527 -15.11 9.06 -2.75
C GLU A 527 -16.56 8.56 -3.01
N GLY A 528 -16.70 7.59 -3.92
CA GLY A 528 -17.98 6.98 -4.25
C GLY A 528 -17.85 5.71 -5.09
N CYS A 529 -18.99 5.14 -5.50
CA CYS A 529 -19.05 3.93 -6.32
C CYS A 529 -20.21 4.01 -7.33
N SER A 530 -19.93 3.69 -8.58
CA SER A 530 -20.93 3.63 -9.66
C SER A 530 -20.57 2.58 -10.70
N ALA A 531 -21.58 2.02 -11.36
CA ALA A 531 -21.42 1.34 -12.63
C ALA A 531 -21.39 2.35 -13.78
N SER A 532 -20.68 2.00 -14.85
CA SER A 532 -20.72 2.71 -16.13
C SER A 532 -21.97 2.31 -16.92
N PHE A 533 -22.30 1.02 -16.92
CA PHE A 533 -23.42 0.45 -17.65
C PHE A 533 -24.10 -0.66 -16.84
N THR A 534 -25.30 -0.43 -16.33
CA THR A 534 -26.07 -1.47 -15.63
C THR A 534 -26.95 -2.26 -16.60
N GLY A 535 -27.57 -1.54 -17.53
CA GLY A 535 -28.66 -1.97 -18.38
C GLY A 535 -29.69 -0.84 -18.51
N ARG A 536 -30.85 -1.16 -19.08
CA ARG A 536 -31.94 -0.22 -19.27
C ARG A 536 -32.71 0.00 -17.97
N ARG A 537 -33.02 1.24 -17.65
CA ARG A 537 -33.85 1.66 -16.52
C ARG A 537 -35.33 1.62 -16.87
N PHE A 538 -36.14 1.14 -15.93
CA PHE A 538 -37.59 1.09 -16.06
C PHE A 538 -38.30 1.97 -15.02
N ASP A 539 -39.47 2.51 -15.39
CA ASP A 539 -40.27 3.33 -14.47
C ASP A 539 -41.06 2.48 -13.47
N THR A 540 -41.30 1.20 -13.80
CA THR A 540 -42.06 0.28 -12.96
C THR A 540 -41.41 -1.09 -12.93
N LYS A 541 -41.56 -1.79 -11.80
CA LYS A 541 -41.12 -3.17 -11.63
C LYS A 541 -41.69 -4.09 -12.72
N LYS A 542 -42.98 -3.94 -13.05
CA LYS A 542 -43.62 -4.74 -14.10
C LYS A 542 -42.93 -4.58 -15.45
N ALA A 543 -42.57 -3.36 -15.85
CA ALA A 543 -41.90 -3.13 -17.13
C ALA A 543 -40.49 -3.75 -17.17
N MET A 544 -39.77 -3.73 -16.04
CA MET A 544 -38.50 -4.44 -15.90
C MET A 544 -38.70 -5.96 -15.98
N ASP A 545 -39.70 -6.50 -15.28
CA ASP A 545 -40.00 -7.92 -15.28
C ASP A 545 -40.39 -8.44 -16.68
N ASP A 546 -41.20 -7.66 -17.41
CA ASP A 546 -41.64 -7.95 -18.78
C ASP A 546 -40.45 -7.89 -19.79
N ASN A 547 -39.40 -7.11 -19.51
CA ASN A 547 -38.13 -7.06 -20.29
C ASN A 547 -37.18 -8.23 -19.96
N ALA A 548 -37.46 -8.99 -18.90
CA ALA A 548 -36.60 -10.06 -18.39
C ALA A 548 -35.18 -9.55 -18.07
N TRP A 549 -34.18 -9.88 -18.89
CA TRP A 549 -32.78 -9.48 -18.73
C TRP A 549 -32.16 -8.85 -19.99
N GLU A 550 -33.00 -8.47 -20.96
CA GLU A 550 -32.54 -7.87 -22.21
C GLU A 550 -31.74 -6.58 -21.94
N TRP A 551 -30.53 -6.51 -22.51
CA TRP A 551 -29.54 -5.44 -22.34
C TRP A 551 -28.93 -5.29 -20.93
N GLN A 552 -29.16 -6.22 -20.00
CA GLN A 552 -28.52 -6.18 -18.69
C GLN A 552 -27.05 -6.61 -18.77
N GLN A 553 -26.15 -5.87 -18.12
CA GLN A 553 -24.71 -6.20 -18.11
C GLN A 553 -24.19 -6.68 -16.76
N ILE A 554 -24.96 -6.45 -15.70
CA ILE A 554 -24.62 -6.86 -14.34
C ILE A 554 -25.66 -7.89 -13.89
N PHE A 555 -25.24 -9.12 -13.65
CA PHE A 555 -26.12 -10.17 -13.14
C PHE A 555 -25.77 -10.46 -11.69
N ILE A 556 -26.77 -10.51 -10.82
CA ILE A 556 -26.58 -10.77 -9.39
C ILE A 556 -27.62 -11.77 -8.91
N ASN A 557 -27.27 -12.57 -7.92
CA ASN A 557 -28.28 -13.29 -7.16
C ASN A 557 -29.03 -12.32 -6.23
N LEU A 558 -30.26 -12.65 -5.85
CA LEU A 558 -30.99 -11.96 -4.79
C LEU A 558 -30.35 -12.31 -3.43
N PHE A 559 -29.22 -11.70 -3.08
CA PHE A 559 -28.44 -12.00 -1.86
C PHE A 559 -29.13 -11.56 -0.54
N ALA A 560 -30.46 -11.48 -0.52
CA ALA A 560 -31.28 -11.18 0.63
C ALA A 560 -31.65 -12.46 1.41
N THR A 561 -31.70 -12.36 2.74
CA THR A 561 -32.17 -13.48 3.59
C THR A 561 -33.69 -13.50 3.68
N THR A 562 -34.31 -14.68 3.63
CA THR A 562 -35.74 -14.83 3.89
C THR A 562 -36.05 -14.69 5.38
N ILE A 563 -36.99 -13.80 5.72
CA ILE A 563 -37.42 -13.60 7.11
C ILE A 563 -38.28 -14.79 7.53
N LYS A 564 -38.00 -15.37 8.70
CA LYS A 564 -38.80 -16.47 9.25
C LYS A 564 -39.78 -15.95 10.31
N ASP A 565 -39.26 -15.54 11.45
CA ASP A 565 -40.02 -15.09 12.63
C ASP A 565 -39.65 -13.67 13.06
N LYS A 566 -38.41 -13.25 12.80
CA LYS A 566 -37.88 -11.93 13.17
C LYS A 566 -36.83 -11.46 12.17
N VAL A 567 -36.60 -10.15 12.16
CA VAL A 567 -35.53 -9.53 11.38
C VAL A 567 -34.23 -9.62 12.17
N ASP A 568 -33.23 -10.30 11.60
CA ASP A 568 -31.97 -10.64 12.28
C ASP A 568 -30.76 -10.13 11.49
N ALA A 569 -30.12 -9.07 11.98
CA ALA A 569 -28.99 -8.43 11.35
C ALA A 569 -27.75 -9.33 11.21
N ALA A 570 -27.65 -10.42 11.97
CA ALA A 570 -26.55 -11.37 11.85
C ALA A 570 -26.60 -12.14 10.51
N LYS A 571 -27.79 -12.29 9.92
CA LYS A 571 -28.01 -13.04 8.67
C LYS A 571 -27.78 -12.20 7.42
N GLY A 572 -27.88 -10.89 7.53
CA GLY A 572 -27.67 -9.98 6.42
C GLY A 572 -28.31 -8.63 6.65
N PHE A 573 -27.86 -7.65 5.88
CA PHE A 573 -28.44 -6.31 5.93
C PHE A 573 -29.74 -6.21 5.11
N TRP A 574 -29.91 -7.05 4.09
CA TRP A 574 -31.11 -7.11 3.26
C TRP A 574 -31.91 -8.37 3.57
N GLN A 575 -33.17 -8.18 3.97
CA GLN A 575 -34.06 -9.24 4.38
C GLN A 575 -35.43 -9.06 3.71
N VAL A 576 -35.98 -10.17 3.22
CA VAL A 576 -37.17 -10.19 2.37
C VAL A 576 -38.17 -11.19 2.96
N THR A 577 -39.46 -10.88 2.99
CA THR A 577 -40.50 -11.84 3.38
C THR A 577 -40.65 -12.94 2.33
N GLY A 578 -41.01 -14.16 2.73
CA GLY A 578 -41.21 -15.28 1.82
C GLY A 578 -42.26 -16.25 2.35
N ASP A 579 -42.47 -17.36 1.65
CA ASP A 579 -43.53 -18.33 1.98
C ASP A 579 -43.35 -18.99 3.36
N THR A 580 -42.13 -18.94 3.91
CA THR A 580 -41.80 -19.47 5.24
C THR A 580 -41.85 -18.42 6.35
N THR A 581 -42.23 -17.18 6.03
CA THR A 581 -42.44 -16.12 7.01
C THR A 581 -43.65 -16.44 7.89
N THR A 582 -43.55 -16.15 9.18
CA THR A 582 -44.58 -16.45 10.19
C THR A 582 -45.10 -15.20 10.89
N GLU A 583 -44.34 -14.10 10.82
CA GLU A 583 -44.67 -12.82 11.42
C GLU A 583 -44.56 -11.72 10.37
N ASP A 584 -45.59 -10.88 10.28
CA ASP A 584 -45.64 -9.73 9.35
C ASP A 584 -45.31 -8.41 10.06
N THR A 585 -45.34 -8.39 11.39
CA THR A 585 -45.13 -7.16 12.18
C THR A 585 -43.80 -7.21 12.91
N TYR A 586 -42.93 -6.25 12.62
CA TYR A 586 -41.60 -6.17 13.23
C TYR A 586 -41.46 -4.96 14.12
N THR A 587 -40.93 -5.17 15.32
CA THR A 587 -40.74 -4.15 16.36
C THR A 587 -39.26 -3.88 16.68
N ASP A 588 -38.36 -4.72 16.17
CA ASP A 588 -36.91 -4.61 16.33
C ASP A 588 -36.17 -5.27 15.15
N ILE A 589 -34.88 -4.97 15.01
CA ILE A 589 -33.91 -5.70 14.21
C ILE A 589 -32.85 -6.23 15.17
N THR A 590 -32.85 -7.53 15.45
CA THR A 590 -31.92 -8.12 16.42
C THR A 590 -30.48 -8.06 15.89
N ASP A 591 -29.51 -7.86 16.78
CA ASP A 591 -28.07 -7.80 16.45
C ASP A 591 -27.65 -6.68 15.48
N ALA A 592 -28.49 -5.63 15.37
CA ALA A 592 -28.20 -4.46 14.55
C ALA A 592 -26.91 -3.76 14.99
N LYS A 593 -26.08 -3.37 14.02
CA LYS A 593 -24.77 -2.75 14.23
C LYS A 593 -24.79 -1.28 13.80
N ALA A 594 -24.07 -0.45 14.55
CA ALA A 594 -23.87 0.95 14.19
C ALA A 594 -23.19 1.07 12.81
N GLY A 595 -23.68 1.97 11.97
CA GLY A 595 -23.16 2.23 10.63
C GLY A 595 -23.55 1.22 9.54
N VAL A 596 -24.51 0.33 9.81
CA VAL A 596 -25.09 -0.57 8.80
C VAL A 596 -26.55 -0.20 8.60
N ALA A 597 -26.96 -0.02 7.34
CA ALA A 597 -28.37 0.17 7.00
C ALA A 597 -29.02 -1.18 6.68
N TYR A 598 -30.20 -1.41 7.23
CA TYR A 598 -30.99 -2.62 7.08
C TYR A 598 -32.19 -2.36 6.18
N CYS A 599 -32.41 -3.23 5.20
CA CYS A 599 -33.55 -3.20 4.30
C CYS A 599 -34.49 -4.36 4.62
N ILE A 600 -35.77 -4.04 4.87
CA ILE A 600 -36.86 -5.00 5.05
C ILE A 600 -37.80 -4.83 3.86
N GLU A 601 -37.94 -5.88 3.06
CA GLU A 601 -38.69 -5.85 1.80
C GLU A 601 -39.78 -6.92 1.74
N ALA A 602 -40.88 -6.60 1.08
CA ALA A 602 -41.99 -7.51 0.79
C ALA A 602 -41.62 -8.44 -0.38
N GLY A 603 -41.42 -9.73 -0.14
CA GLY A 603 -41.11 -10.69 -1.20
C GLY A 603 -42.31 -11.47 -1.73
N VAL A 604 -43.34 -11.67 -0.90
CA VAL A 604 -44.56 -12.42 -1.26
C VAL A 604 -45.81 -11.64 -0.84
N LYS A 605 -46.96 -11.92 -1.46
CA LYS A 605 -48.20 -11.15 -1.24
C LYS A 605 -48.86 -11.51 0.09
N GLU A 606 -48.61 -12.72 0.56
CA GLU A 606 -49.17 -13.34 1.75
C GLU A 606 -48.55 -12.75 3.02
N HIS A 607 -47.29 -12.29 2.93
CA HIS A 607 -46.51 -11.76 4.03
C HIS A 607 -46.00 -10.35 3.73
N LEU A 608 -46.86 -9.36 3.93
CA LEU A 608 -46.53 -7.94 3.73
C LEU A 608 -46.03 -7.32 5.05
N PRO A 609 -44.76 -6.86 5.11
CA PRO A 609 -44.17 -6.35 6.34
C PRO A 609 -44.83 -5.05 6.85
N LYS A 610 -44.96 -4.95 8.18
CA LYS A 610 -45.58 -3.85 8.92
C LYS A 610 -44.67 -3.42 10.07
N ILE A 611 -44.49 -2.12 10.22
CA ILE A 611 -43.70 -1.51 11.30
C ILE A 611 -44.44 -0.30 11.84
N ALA A 612 -44.77 -0.33 13.13
CA ALA A 612 -45.37 0.82 13.81
C ALA A 612 -44.31 1.89 14.09
N LYS A 613 -44.70 3.17 14.02
CA LYS A 613 -43.86 4.29 14.49
C LYS A 613 -43.88 4.36 16.01
N SER A 614 -43.24 3.39 16.66
CA SER A 614 -43.18 3.26 18.12
C SER A 614 -41.97 2.43 18.53
N GLY A 615 -41.66 2.44 19.84
CA GLY A 615 -40.53 1.68 20.38
C GLY A 615 -39.23 2.05 19.69
N LYS A 616 -38.47 1.03 19.24
CA LYS A 616 -37.21 1.22 18.51
C LYS A 616 -37.37 1.87 17.14
N PHE A 617 -38.56 1.88 16.58
CA PHE A 617 -38.88 2.55 15.31
C PHE A 617 -39.56 3.91 15.51
N ALA A 618 -39.44 4.53 16.70
CA ALA A 618 -40.06 5.84 16.96
C ALA A 618 -39.58 6.96 16.01
N ASN A 619 -38.36 6.84 15.45
CA ASN A 619 -37.73 7.85 14.61
C ASN A 619 -37.93 7.63 13.09
N ILE A 620 -38.79 6.70 12.67
CA ILE A 620 -39.18 6.59 11.25
C ILE A 620 -40.15 7.73 10.88
N SER A 621 -40.25 8.06 9.59
CA SER A 621 -41.08 9.17 9.13
C SER A 621 -42.56 8.95 9.49
N ASP A 622 -43.11 7.80 9.11
CA ASP A 622 -44.47 7.34 9.41
C ASP A 622 -44.50 5.83 9.63
N ALA A 623 -45.60 5.28 10.16
CA ALA A 623 -45.78 3.83 10.19
C ALA A 623 -45.61 3.23 8.78
N PHE A 624 -44.97 2.08 8.68
CA PHE A 624 -44.73 1.38 7.43
C PHE A 624 -45.69 0.20 7.32
N THR A 625 -46.34 0.09 6.17
CA THR A 625 -47.19 -1.05 5.82
C THR A 625 -47.01 -1.26 4.34
N ALA A 626 -46.35 -2.37 3.97
CA ALA A 626 -46.20 -2.75 2.58
C ALA A 626 -47.58 -3.01 1.95
N SER A 627 -47.72 -2.59 0.68
CA SER A 627 -48.95 -2.72 -0.10
C SER A 627 -48.80 -3.67 -1.29
N ALA A 628 -47.57 -3.85 -1.78
CA ALA A 628 -47.25 -4.73 -2.90
C ALA A 628 -45.87 -5.38 -2.72
N VAL A 629 -45.64 -6.46 -3.47
CA VAL A 629 -44.32 -7.14 -3.52
C VAL A 629 -43.28 -6.20 -4.13
N GLY A 630 -42.16 -6.02 -3.43
CA GLY A 630 -41.12 -5.04 -3.75
C GLY A 630 -41.26 -3.71 -3.00
N ASP A 631 -42.29 -3.53 -2.17
CA ASP A 631 -42.32 -2.45 -1.18
C ASP A 631 -41.29 -2.75 -0.07
N TYR A 632 -40.58 -1.73 0.39
CA TYR A 632 -39.51 -1.89 1.37
C TYR A 632 -39.36 -0.67 2.26
N ILE A 633 -38.66 -0.86 3.38
CA ILE A 633 -38.15 0.22 4.21
C ILE A 633 -36.68 -0.03 4.53
N MET A 634 -35.85 0.99 4.32
CA MET A 634 -34.43 0.98 4.69
C MET A 634 -34.21 1.89 5.90
N VAL A 635 -33.61 1.34 6.94
CA VAL A 635 -33.37 2.02 8.22
C VAL A 635 -31.92 1.86 8.68
N ILE A 636 -31.45 2.79 9.51
CA ILE A 636 -30.14 2.71 10.16
C ILE A 636 -30.28 2.88 11.67
N LEU A 637 -29.46 2.16 12.43
CA LEU A 637 -29.40 2.32 13.88
C LEU A 637 -28.74 3.66 14.25
N GLY A 638 -29.48 4.53 14.94
CA GLY A 638 -28.97 5.76 15.53
C GLY A 638 -28.21 5.52 16.82
N ASN A 639 -27.45 6.54 17.26
CA ASN A 639 -26.70 6.48 18.52
C ASN A 639 -27.59 6.41 19.77
N ASP A 640 -28.86 6.78 19.62
CA ASP A 640 -29.92 6.68 20.63
C ASP A 640 -30.51 5.26 20.75
N GLY A 641 -30.03 4.30 19.95
CA GLY A 641 -30.52 2.92 19.93
C GLY A 641 -31.82 2.73 19.15
N ASN A 642 -32.34 3.80 18.52
CA ASN A 642 -33.53 3.77 17.69
C ASN A 642 -33.18 3.78 16.20
N PHE A 643 -34.04 3.18 15.39
CA PHE A 643 -33.91 3.14 13.95
C PHE A 643 -34.44 4.43 13.30
N ARG A 644 -33.62 4.99 12.41
CA ARG A 644 -33.97 6.14 11.58
C ARG A 644 -34.12 5.69 10.15
N GLU A 645 -35.12 6.22 9.48
CA GLU A 645 -35.43 5.85 8.11
C GLU A 645 -34.56 6.60 7.10
N LEU A 646 -33.94 5.85 6.19
CA LEU A 646 -33.16 6.38 5.08
C LEU A 646 -34.01 6.51 3.81
N GLU A 647 -34.81 5.51 3.51
CA GLU A 647 -35.77 5.53 2.40
C GLU A 647 -36.87 4.49 2.60
N ARG A 648 -37.97 4.65 1.87
CA ARG A 648 -39.05 3.67 1.78
C ARG A 648 -39.62 3.59 0.37
N CYS A 649 -40.21 2.46 0.03
CA CYS A 649 -41.06 2.29 -1.13
C CYS A 649 -42.42 1.74 -0.68
N VAL A 650 -43.50 2.43 -1.06
CA VAL A 650 -44.87 2.00 -0.80
C VAL A 650 -45.70 2.17 -2.07
N GLY A 651 -46.32 1.09 -2.53
CA GLY A 651 -47.09 1.06 -3.78
C GLY A 651 -46.23 1.34 -5.00
N GLY A 652 -44.96 0.91 -4.99
CA GLY A 652 -43.99 1.21 -6.05
C GLY A 652 -43.48 2.65 -6.07
N LYS A 653 -43.90 3.50 -5.13
CA LYS A 653 -43.40 4.88 -5.01
C LYS A 653 -42.26 4.94 -4.00
N ARG A 654 -41.04 5.08 -4.51
CA ARG A 654 -39.83 5.32 -3.71
C ARG A 654 -39.77 6.76 -3.17
N THR A 655 -39.50 6.89 -1.88
CA THR A 655 -39.32 8.16 -1.16
C THR A 655 -38.02 8.10 -0.37
N ILE A 656 -37.16 9.12 -0.52
CA ILE A 656 -35.84 9.18 0.12
C ILE A 656 -35.87 10.25 1.22
N ASN A 657 -35.26 9.93 2.37
CA ASN A 657 -35.05 10.90 3.43
C ASN A 657 -33.91 11.86 3.05
N LYS A 658 -34.29 13.04 2.57
CA LYS A 658 -33.37 14.10 2.11
C LYS A 658 -32.40 14.59 3.18
N GLU A 659 -32.80 14.51 4.45
CA GLU A 659 -31.99 15.01 5.56
C GLU A 659 -30.84 14.06 5.87
N LEU A 660 -31.09 12.75 5.78
CA LEU A 660 -30.10 11.71 6.07
C LEU A 660 -29.32 11.26 4.83
N GLN A 661 -29.94 11.29 3.64
CA GLN A 661 -29.32 10.88 2.37
C GLN A 661 -29.42 11.96 1.26
N PRO A 662 -28.82 13.15 1.47
CA PRO A 662 -28.81 14.22 0.47
C PRO A 662 -28.06 13.87 -0.82
N ASN A 663 -27.26 12.82 -0.81
CA ASN A 663 -26.46 12.38 -1.95
C ASN A 663 -27.28 11.63 -3.03
N VAL A 664 -28.43 11.05 -2.67
CA VAL A 664 -29.27 10.26 -3.61
C VAL A 664 -30.19 11.19 -4.45
N PRO A 665 -30.38 10.95 -5.76
CA PRO A 665 -31.26 11.76 -6.62
C PRO A 665 -32.72 11.72 -6.19
N GLY A 666 -33.45 12.81 -6.41
CA GLY A 666 -34.77 13.03 -5.81
C GLY A 666 -34.71 13.57 -4.38
N GLY A 667 -33.49 13.64 -3.81
CA GLY A 667 -33.17 14.19 -2.50
C GLY A 667 -33.09 15.73 -2.41
N ARG A 668 -33.20 16.46 -3.53
CA ARG A 668 -33.33 17.93 -3.55
C ARG A 668 -34.71 18.31 -4.02
#